data_AF-A0A9C8I6Q8-F1
#
_entry.id   AF-A0A9C8I6Q8-F1
#
_cell.length_a   1.000
_cell.length_b   1.000
_cell.length_c   1.000
_cell.angle_alpha   90.00
_cell.angle_beta   90.00
_cell.angle_gamma   90.00
#
_symmetry.space_group_name_H-M   'P 1'
#
loop_
_entity.id
_entity.type
_entity.pdbx_description
1 polymer ?
#
loop_
_entity_poly.entity_id
_entity_poly.type
_entity_poly.pdbx_seq_one_letter_code
_entity_poly.pdbx_strand_id
1 'polypeptide(L)'
;MTRNNPRKIRLHAIFIASILVLAVFPFGCRPPEVKVPDDATVPDTTEIAKFTWDTLSRAPRWRVDSPIRWKTTEDGYNVVSESRSTGKPIFCYVSRYDDDLTLTIEDGLFPADAWGNIIAEKFIAWEIDWWRNPYAAQKILGDISPPALLVLKVNPDRQSSEFRRVDSWSTRELLSFPLHRGILPFDNPETAKAFERFESTDWNELQTAEIIPADGIEPDEYAKKRVWYLEERLASGLGVLPEEAMLLAFYGLAHGTVIDGLSSRVEGWRIYADEVPVDGIWLPNDAFGTGSGWTIDVVRNLHAASTGLALEAPWPRTAHFTYLGLIRLITLDSGDFGGGIPHYYDIRGTFNARFDYLDDEVPSLDFPVERFMEQIPGPRDTVWANARALAWWLRLVKWSPDLAEYAFPPTDKVSDFIYRKAVSMTKSLARKAGDIESMKLSDRIYMLDLYNEIYQLTGDVSFLESGSEIAATFPEEEIDDWYDPSMAAFMSDCALSLYYYGWLTEDEEARKTADAIIEKTVGYADLGMFGEMDRVRLAYAIMVINSKCIHVAVIAGVNDPAGRSLLKTGLKGWDPRKIAQILDPERDEELIEKKGYYPMDTAMAFVCIDDMCYPPESESEGLGKVIAEVREDLAIKLDE
;
A
#
# COMPACT_ATOMS: atom_id res chain seq x y z
N MET A 1 58.15 41.77 -41.87
CA MET A 1 58.09 41.04 -40.58
C MET A 1 57.18 41.81 -39.64
N THR A 2 55.91 41.45 -39.55
CA THR A 2 54.97 41.95 -38.53
C THR A 2 53.92 40.88 -38.32
N ARG A 3 54.07 40.08 -37.26
CA ARG A 3 53.10 39.06 -36.84
C ARG A 3 52.04 39.72 -35.96
N ASN A 4 50.78 39.66 -36.40
CA ASN A 4 49.60 40.01 -35.61
C ASN A 4 49.37 38.97 -34.50
N ASN A 5 49.06 39.45 -33.30
CA ASN A 5 48.90 38.65 -32.09
C ASN A 5 47.42 38.69 -31.61
N PRO A 6 46.66 37.58 -31.66
CA PRO A 6 45.21 37.59 -31.43
C PRO A 6 44.79 37.52 -29.94
N ARG A 7 45.68 37.83 -28.98
CA ARG A 7 45.41 37.66 -27.55
C ARG A 7 44.76 38.86 -26.83
N LYS A 8 44.57 40.01 -27.49
CA LYS A 8 44.04 41.23 -26.82
C LYS A 8 42.51 41.41 -26.87
N ILE A 9 41.77 40.63 -27.66
CA ILE A 9 40.31 40.81 -27.81
C ILE A 9 39.50 40.02 -26.76
N ARG A 10 40.05 38.95 -26.16
CA ARG A 10 39.31 38.12 -25.19
C ARG A 10 39.20 38.72 -23.78
N LEU A 11 40.11 39.61 -23.36
CA LEU A 11 40.03 40.20 -22.01
C LEU A 11 38.96 41.31 -21.89
N HIS A 12 38.65 42.02 -22.97
CA HIS A 12 37.63 43.09 -22.93
C HIS A 12 36.20 42.53 -22.99
N ALA A 13 35.99 41.38 -23.64
CA ALA A 13 34.68 40.73 -23.68
C ALA A 13 34.26 40.12 -22.32
N ILE A 14 35.23 39.61 -21.55
CA ILE A 14 34.96 39.06 -20.20
C ILE A 14 34.67 40.18 -19.21
N PHE A 15 35.39 41.30 -19.28
CA PHE A 15 35.17 42.43 -18.37
C PHE A 15 33.83 43.15 -18.60
N ILE A 16 33.36 43.24 -19.85
CA ILE A 16 32.04 43.83 -20.17
C ILE A 16 30.90 42.89 -19.78
N ALA A 17 31.08 41.57 -19.89
CA ALA A 17 30.09 40.59 -19.42
C ALA A 17 29.95 40.59 -17.88
N SER A 18 31.04 40.77 -17.13
CA SER A 18 31.00 40.87 -15.66
C SER A 18 30.32 42.14 -15.16
N ILE A 19 30.45 43.26 -15.89
CA ILE A 19 29.80 44.54 -15.52
C ILE A 19 28.29 44.51 -15.86
N LEU A 20 27.87 43.75 -16.87
CA LEU A 20 26.44 43.59 -17.21
C LEU A 20 25.69 42.66 -16.25
N VAL A 21 26.36 41.69 -15.61
CA VAL A 21 25.73 40.83 -14.58
C VAL A 21 25.54 41.57 -13.25
N LEU A 22 26.35 42.59 -12.96
CA LEU A 22 26.24 43.41 -11.74
C LEU A 22 25.26 44.59 -11.85
N ALA A 23 24.71 44.88 -13.04
CA ALA A 23 23.83 46.03 -13.28
C ALA A 23 22.33 45.68 -13.39
N VAL A 24 21.93 44.42 -13.23
CA VAL A 24 20.52 43.96 -13.37
C VAL A 24 19.85 43.63 -12.03
N PHE A 25 20.51 43.83 -10.89
CA PHE A 25 19.87 43.76 -9.58
C PHE A 25 19.85 45.13 -8.89
N PRO A 26 18.74 45.88 -9.04
CA PRO A 26 18.19 46.56 -7.89
C PRO A 26 16.67 46.55 -7.90
N PHE A 27 16.05 45.50 -7.34
CA PHE A 27 14.82 45.63 -6.57
C PHE A 27 14.88 44.61 -5.44
N GLY A 28 15.33 45.09 -4.28
CA GLY A 28 15.28 44.33 -3.04
C GLY A 28 13.83 44.12 -2.62
N CYS A 29 13.39 42.88 -2.62
CA CYS A 29 12.33 42.44 -1.72
C CYS A 29 12.96 42.37 -0.32
N ARG A 30 12.72 43.41 0.50
CA ARG A 30 12.72 43.19 1.95
C ARG A 30 11.65 42.11 2.22
N PRO A 31 11.94 41.07 3.02
CA PRO A 31 10.86 40.24 3.53
C PRO A 31 9.88 41.15 4.28
N PRO A 32 8.56 40.98 4.10
CA PRO A 32 7.61 41.73 4.89
C PRO A 32 7.91 41.48 6.37
N GLU A 33 8.06 42.55 7.16
CA GLU A 33 7.97 42.45 8.61
C GLU A 33 6.62 41.82 8.92
N VAL A 34 6.65 40.53 9.29
CA VAL A 34 5.51 39.85 9.86
C VAL A 34 5.27 40.51 11.21
N LYS A 35 4.28 41.39 11.28
CA LYS A 35 3.71 41.80 12.56
C LYS A 35 3.00 40.58 13.14
N VAL A 36 3.69 39.88 14.03
CA VAL A 36 3.06 38.93 14.94
C VAL A 36 2.03 39.73 15.76
N PRO A 37 0.74 39.36 15.74
CA PRO A 37 -0.24 40.00 16.63
C PRO A 37 0.18 39.73 18.07
N ASP A 38 0.28 40.79 18.89
CA ASP A 38 0.60 40.69 20.34
C ASP A 38 -0.46 39.91 21.16
N ASP A 39 -1.51 39.39 20.49
CA ASP A 39 -2.63 38.66 21.10
C ASP A 39 -2.74 37.20 20.61
N ALA A 40 -1.66 36.61 20.07
CA ALA A 40 -1.63 35.16 19.80
C ALA A 40 -1.58 34.40 21.13
N THR A 41 -2.75 34.10 21.69
CA THR A 41 -2.91 33.09 22.72
C THR A 41 -2.28 31.79 22.23
N VAL A 42 -1.24 31.33 22.93
CA VAL A 42 -0.68 29.99 22.77
C VAL A 42 -1.86 29.00 22.80
N PRO A 43 -2.11 28.25 21.71
CA PRO A 43 -3.15 27.23 21.72
C PRO A 43 -2.80 26.25 22.84
N ASP A 44 -3.80 25.93 23.67
CA ASP A 44 -3.70 24.90 24.68
C ASP A 44 -3.38 23.57 23.96
N THR A 45 -2.13 23.10 24.04
CA THR A 45 -1.59 21.96 23.26
C THR A 45 -2.12 20.61 23.76
N THR A 46 -3.34 20.56 24.28
CA THR A 46 -4.00 19.34 24.75
C THR A 46 -5.19 18.90 23.89
N GLU A 47 -5.51 19.62 22.81
CA GLU A 47 -6.39 19.05 21.77
C GLU A 47 -5.56 18.18 20.83
N ILE A 48 -5.52 16.88 21.13
CA ILE A 48 -5.06 15.82 20.21
C ILE A 48 -5.77 16.07 18.87
N ALA A 49 -4.97 16.19 17.80
CA ALA A 49 -5.48 16.42 16.45
C ALA A 49 -6.55 15.37 16.12
N LYS A 50 -7.77 15.82 15.84
CA LYS A 50 -8.89 14.91 15.52
C LYS A 50 -8.55 14.15 14.24
N PHE A 51 -8.34 12.85 14.38
CA PHE A 51 -8.02 11.95 13.29
C PHE A 51 -9.16 11.94 12.26
N THR A 52 -8.85 12.25 11.00
CA THR A 52 -9.82 12.14 9.90
C THR A 52 -9.68 10.76 9.27
N TRP A 53 -10.54 9.83 9.68
CA TRP A 53 -10.57 8.47 9.12
C TRP A 53 -10.83 8.49 7.62
N ASP A 54 -10.22 7.55 6.89
CA ASP A 54 -10.49 7.30 5.48
C ASP A 54 -11.89 6.74 5.31
N THR A 55 -12.92 7.58 5.35
CA THR A 55 -14.26 7.17 4.97
C THR A 55 -14.29 7.01 3.45
N LEU A 56 -13.78 5.89 2.94
CA LEU A 56 -14.09 5.39 1.60
C LEU A 56 -15.58 5.01 1.49
N SER A 57 -16.35 5.17 2.58
CA SER A 57 -17.78 4.91 2.63
C SER A 57 -18.53 5.73 1.58
N ARG A 58 -19.04 5.06 0.56
CA ARG A 58 -20.09 5.60 -0.29
C ARG A 58 -21.35 5.78 0.56
N ALA A 59 -22.15 6.81 0.27
CA ALA A 59 -23.44 6.95 0.93
C ALA A 59 -24.36 5.76 0.56
N PRO A 60 -25.06 5.12 1.52
CA PRO A 60 -26.02 4.07 1.22
C PRO A 60 -27.11 4.59 0.28
N ARG A 61 -27.41 3.84 -0.78
CA ARG A 61 -28.35 4.29 -1.83
C ARG A 61 -29.83 4.08 -1.50
N TRP A 62 -30.14 3.08 -0.69
CA TRP A 62 -31.46 2.41 -0.67
C TRP A 62 -32.33 2.80 0.53
N ARG A 63 -31.87 3.71 1.40
CA ARG A 63 -32.59 4.08 2.64
C ARG A 63 -33.93 4.81 2.40
N VAL A 64 -34.17 5.35 1.21
CA VAL A 64 -35.36 6.17 0.95
C VAL A 64 -36.56 5.34 0.48
N ASP A 65 -36.33 4.23 -0.24
CA ASP A 65 -37.38 3.46 -0.92
C ASP A 65 -37.54 2.01 -0.41
N SER A 66 -36.74 1.55 0.55
CA SER A 66 -36.87 0.19 1.12
C SER A 66 -37.99 0.12 2.17
N PRO A 67 -38.84 -0.93 2.16
CA PRO A 67 -39.80 -1.17 3.24
C PRO A 67 -39.12 -1.60 4.55
N ILE A 68 -37.83 -1.97 4.51
CA ILE A 68 -37.06 -2.37 5.68
C ILE A 68 -36.61 -1.13 6.44
N ARG A 69 -36.91 -1.08 7.74
CA ARG A 69 -36.38 -0.05 8.64
C ARG A 69 -35.09 -0.54 9.28
N TRP A 70 -33.97 -0.14 8.68
CA TRP A 70 -32.66 -0.53 9.19
C TRP A 70 -32.25 0.34 10.36
N LYS A 71 -31.89 -0.36 11.43
CA LYS A 71 -31.15 0.21 12.55
C LYS A 71 -29.69 0.34 12.15
N THR A 72 -29.02 1.39 12.61
CA THR A 72 -27.63 1.65 12.22
C THR A 72 -26.65 0.97 13.16
N THR A 73 -25.36 1.10 12.85
CA THR A 73 -24.25 0.59 13.67
C THR A 73 -24.39 0.99 15.14
N GLU A 74 -24.83 2.21 15.40
CA GLU A 74 -24.96 2.80 16.75
C GLU A 74 -26.16 2.24 17.54
N ASP A 75 -27.12 1.58 16.87
CA ASP A 75 -28.33 1.03 17.48
C ASP A 75 -28.14 -0.35 18.12
N GLY A 76 -26.93 -0.91 18.16
CA GLY A 76 -26.70 -2.33 18.55
C GLY A 76 -27.39 -2.76 19.86
N TYR A 77 -27.40 -1.92 20.90
CA TYR A 77 -28.12 -2.22 22.15
C TYR A 77 -29.65 -2.28 21.93
N ASN A 78 -30.20 -1.34 21.17
CA ASN A 78 -31.62 -1.28 20.84
C ASN A 78 -32.05 -2.48 19.99
N VAL A 79 -31.22 -2.89 19.03
CA VAL A 79 -31.44 -4.09 18.19
C VAL A 79 -31.60 -5.33 19.06
N VAL A 80 -30.65 -5.57 19.97
CA VAL A 80 -30.64 -6.75 20.85
C VAL A 80 -31.84 -6.73 21.80
N SER A 81 -32.13 -5.58 22.41
CA SER A 81 -33.27 -5.42 23.31
C SER A 81 -34.60 -5.66 22.59
N GLU A 82 -34.76 -5.12 21.38
CA GLU A 82 -35.98 -5.26 20.59
C GLU A 82 -36.18 -6.71 20.13
N SER A 83 -35.13 -7.35 19.61
CA SER A 83 -35.14 -8.78 19.25
C SER A 83 -35.59 -9.64 20.43
N ARG A 84 -35.04 -9.41 21.63
CA ARG A 84 -35.44 -10.13 22.84
C ARG A 84 -36.91 -9.90 23.21
N SER A 85 -37.38 -8.66 23.15
CA SER A 85 -38.76 -8.32 23.54
C SER A 85 -39.82 -8.84 22.56
N THR A 86 -39.48 -8.93 21.28
CA THR A 86 -40.39 -9.33 20.21
C THR A 86 -40.27 -10.82 19.87
N GLY A 87 -39.19 -11.47 20.30
CA GLY A 87 -38.82 -12.82 19.88
C GLY A 87 -38.34 -12.91 18.42
N LYS A 88 -38.25 -11.78 17.71
CA LYS A 88 -37.82 -11.76 16.31
C LYS A 88 -36.30 -11.94 16.23
N PRO A 89 -35.79 -12.76 15.30
CA PRO A 89 -34.37 -12.81 15.00
C PRO A 89 -33.87 -11.49 14.39
N ILE A 90 -32.55 -11.30 14.43
CA ILE A 90 -31.89 -10.14 13.81
C ILE A 90 -31.44 -10.52 12.40
N PHE A 91 -31.82 -9.73 11.41
CA PHE A 91 -31.24 -9.77 10.08
C PHE A 91 -30.15 -8.71 10.01
N CYS A 92 -28.90 -9.14 10.11
CA CYS A 92 -27.74 -8.27 10.16
C CYS A 92 -27.09 -8.16 8.79
N TYR A 93 -26.92 -6.95 8.29
CA TYR A 93 -26.13 -6.67 7.10
C TYR A 93 -24.84 -6.00 7.53
N VAL A 94 -23.72 -6.65 7.30
CA VAL A 94 -22.41 -6.03 7.47
C VAL A 94 -22.00 -5.48 6.12
N SER A 95 -22.08 -4.16 5.97
CA SER A 95 -21.80 -3.47 4.71
C SER A 95 -20.33 -3.08 4.62
N ARG A 96 -19.82 -3.08 3.38
CA ARG A 96 -18.45 -2.64 3.05
C ARG A 96 -18.56 -1.67 1.88
N TYR A 97 -18.87 -0.40 2.15
CA TYR A 97 -19.30 0.57 1.12
C TYR A 97 -18.25 0.94 0.05
N ASP A 98 -17.03 0.43 0.15
CA ASP A 98 -15.97 0.45 -0.85
C ASP A 98 -16.04 -0.74 -1.84
N ASP A 99 -16.86 -1.76 -1.55
CA ASP A 99 -17.05 -2.95 -2.37
C ASP A 99 -18.27 -2.81 -3.30
N ASP A 100 -18.10 -3.05 -4.61
CA ASP A 100 -19.19 -3.01 -5.58
C ASP A 100 -20.22 -4.13 -5.35
N LEU A 101 -19.84 -5.21 -4.66
CA LEU A 101 -20.75 -6.24 -4.21
C LEU A 101 -21.74 -5.69 -3.17
N THR A 102 -21.31 -4.78 -2.29
CA THR A 102 -22.20 -4.04 -1.37
C THR A 102 -23.26 -3.30 -2.18
N LEU A 103 -22.87 -2.54 -3.20
CA LEU A 103 -23.84 -1.85 -4.06
C LEU A 103 -24.76 -2.82 -4.82
N THR A 104 -24.24 -3.96 -5.27
CA THR A 104 -25.04 -4.98 -5.97
C THR A 104 -26.09 -5.60 -5.05
N ILE A 105 -25.74 -5.87 -3.78
CA ILE A 105 -26.66 -6.33 -2.75
C ILE A 105 -27.72 -5.27 -2.50
N GLU A 106 -27.29 -4.03 -2.35
CA GLU A 106 -28.17 -2.90 -2.10
C GLU A 106 -29.19 -2.67 -3.20
N ASP A 107 -28.74 -2.68 -4.46
CA ASP A 107 -29.57 -2.46 -5.64
C ASP A 107 -30.44 -3.69 -5.97
N GLY A 108 -30.00 -4.90 -5.61
CA GLY A 108 -30.65 -6.16 -5.96
C GLY A 108 -31.60 -6.75 -4.92
N LEU A 109 -31.28 -6.67 -3.62
CA LEU A 109 -32.05 -7.31 -2.56
C LEU A 109 -33.07 -6.40 -1.89
N PHE A 110 -32.71 -5.15 -1.61
CA PHE A 110 -33.50 -4.27 -0.72
C PHE A 110 -34.65 -3.48 -1.38
N PRO A 111 -34.64 -3.19 -2.70
CA PRO A 111 -35.80 -2.62 -3.39
C PRO A 111 -36.80 -3.67 -3.92
N ALA A 112 -36.57 -4.97 -3.73
CA ALA A 112 -37.53 -6.00 -4.13
C ALA A 112 -38.69 -6.10 -3.12
N ASP A 113 -39.89 -5.65 -3.51
CA ASP A 113 -41.09 -5.53 -2.66
C ASP A 113 -41.39 -6.77 -1.80
N ALA A 114 -41.16 -7.98 -2.30
CA ALA A 114 -41.50 -9.18 -1.55
C ALA A 114 -40.53 -9.49 -0.40
N TRP A 115 -39.22 -9.40 -0.63
CA TRP A 115 -38.21 -9.71 0.41
C TRP A 115 -38.14 -8.61 1.44
N GLY A 116 -38.19 -7.35 1.01
CA GLY A 116 -38.19 -6.22 1.93
C GLY A 116 -39.34 -6.30 2.93
N ASN A 117 -40.53 -6.71 2.48
CA ASN A 117 -41.68 -6.88 3.37
C ASN A 117 -41.53 -8.06 4.34
N ILE A 118 -41.02 -9.21 3.87
CA ILE A 118 -40.77 -10.37 4.75
C ILE A 118 -39.70 -10.03 5.80
N ILE A 119 -38.61 -9.39 5.40
CA ILE A 119 -37.54 -8.97 6.32
C ILE A 119 -38.12 -7.98 7.35
N ALA A 120 -38.85 -6.97 6.90
CA ALA A 120 -39.48 -5.99 7.80
C ALA A 120 -40.50 -6.62 8.77
N GLU A 121 -41.25 -7.63 8.32
CA GLU A 121 -42.25 -8.31 9.15
C GLU A 121 -41.61 -9.28 10.16
N LYS A 122 -40.67 -10.10 9.71
CA LYS A 122 -40.16 -11.25 10.48
C LYS A 122 -38.87 -10.98 11.26
N PHE A 123 -38.11 -9.96 10.89
CA PHE A 123 -36.79 -9.70 11.47
C PHE A 123 -36.69 -8.30 12.08
N ILE A 124 -35.70 -8.15 12.97
CA ILE A 124 -35.13 -6.84 13.30
C ILE A 124 -33.96 -6.62 12.35
N ALA A 125 -34.07 -5.65 11.44
CA ALA A 125 -33.01 -5.34 10.49
C ALA A 125 -31.95 -4.44 11.13
N TRP A 126 -30.69 -4.86 11.05
CA TRP A 126 -29.55 -4.16 11.61
C TRP A 126 -28.43 -4.05 10.58
N GLU A 127 -28.04 -2.83 10.26
CA GLU A 127 -26.90 -2.57 9.40
C GLU A 127 -25.70 -2.21 10.27
N ILE A 128 -24.58 -2.87 10.00
CA ILE A 128 -23.29 -2.54 10.57
C ILE A 128 -22.38 -2.16 9.44
N ASP A 129 -22.13 -0.86 9.33
CA ASP A 129 -21.11 -0.34 8.46
C ASP A 129 -19.74 -0.74 9.01
N TRP A 130 -19.03 -1.60 8.25
CA TRP A 130 -17.68 -2.07 8.58
C TRP A 130 -16.74 -0.90 8.88
N TRP A 131 -16.86 0.20 8.14
CA TRP A 131 -15.99 1.37 8.29
C TRP A 131 -16.35 2.23 9.50
N ARG A 132 -17.58 2.10 10.04
CA ARG A 132 -17.98 2.84 11.26
C ARG A 132 -17.69 2.10 12.55
N ASN A 133 -17.79 0.77 12.54
CA ASN A 133 -17.52 -0.04 13.72
C ASN A 133 -17.00 -1.43 13.32
N PRO A 134 -15.73 -1.51 12.89
CA PRO A 134 -15.13 -2.77 12.43
C PRO A 134 -15.14 -3.81 13.54
N TYR A 135 -14.99 -3.40 14.81
CA TYR A 135 -15.05 -4.31 15.95
C TYR A 135 -16.42 -5.01 16.09
N ALA A 136 -17.52 -4.25 16.04
CA ALA A 136 -18.86 -4.83 16.11
C ALA A 136 -19.16 -5.71 14.88
N ALA A 137 -18.76 -5.25 13.69
CA ALA A 137 -18.89 -5.99 12.45
C ALA A 137 -18.18 -7.33 12.52
N GLN A 138 -16.91 -7.31 12.96
CA GLN A 138 -16.08 -8.49 13.14
C GLN A 138 -16.64 -9.45 14.17
N LYS A 139 -17.11 -8.95 15.31
CA LYS A 139 -17.74 -9.78 16.36
C LYS A 139 -18.92 -10.58 15.82
N ILE A 140 -19.60 -10.05 14.81
CA ILE A 140 -20.74 -10.70 14.18
C ILE A 140 -20.33 -11.63 13.05
N LEU A 141 -19.35 -11.19 12.25
CA LEU A 141 -18.82 -11.94 11.13
C LEU A 141 -18.08 -13.21 11.57
N GLY A 142 -17.29 -13.13 12.64
CA GLY A 142 -16.35 -14.19 13.00
C GLY A 142 -15.34 -14.42 11.86
N ASP A 143 -15.38 -15.60 11.27
CA ASP A 143 -14.54 -16.06 10.16
C ASP A 143 -15.00 -15.60 8.76
N ILE A 144 -16.08 -14.81 8.69
CA ILE A 144 -16.72 -14.42 7.43
C ILE A 144 -16.19 -13.07 6.94
N SER A 145 -15.91 -12.95 5.64
CA SER A 145 -15.51 -11.67 5.04
C SER A 145 -16.73 -10.79 4.69
N PRO A 146 -16.70 -9.47 4.99
CA PRO A 146 -17.70 -8.54 4.50
C PRO A 146 -17.51 -8.23 2.99
N PRO A 147 -18.56 -7.74 2.27
CA PRO A 147 -19.93 -7.59 2.78
C PRO A 147 -20.56 -8.95 3.10
N ALA A 148 -21.47 -8.98 4.06
CA ALA A 148 -22.16 -10.22 4.46
C ALA A 148 -23.57 -9.97 5.00
N LEU A 149 -24.44 -10.94 4.79
CA LEU A 149 -25.77 -11.00 5.41
C LEU A 149 -25.77 -12.11 6.43
N LEU A 150 -26.25 -11.84 7.64
CA LEU A 150 -26.28 -12.79 8.73
C LEU A 150 -27.66 -12.83 9.36
N VAL A 151 -28.06 -14.01 9.81
CA VAL A 151 -29.21 -14.15 10.69
C VAL A 151 -28.71 -14.50 12.09
N LEU A 152 -29.02 -13.64 13.04
CA LEU A 152 -28.57 -13.78 14.42
C LEU A 152 -29.77 -14.04 15.34
N LYS A 153 -29.58 -14.91 16.32
CA LYS A 153 -30.54 -15.13 17.42
C LYS A 153 -29.93 -14.55 18.70
N VAL A 154 -30.73 -13.85 19.50
CA VAL A 154 -30.32 -13.33 20.81
C VAL A 154 -30.64 -14.34 21.90
N ASN A 155 -29.78 -14.45 22.91
CA ASN A 155 -30.04 -15.31 24.05
C ASN A 155 -31.30 -14.82 24.82
N PRO A 156 -32.35 -15.65 24.95
CA PRO A 156 -33.57 -15.25 25.63
C PRO A 156 -33.41 -15.15 27.16
N ASP A 157 -32.48 -15.91 27.76
CA ASP A 157 -32.40 -16.13 29.21
C ASP A 157 -31.32 -15.31 29.93
N ARG A 158 -30.52 -14.53 29.18
CA ARG A 158 -29.42 -13.73 29.73
C ARG A 158 -29.63 -12.24 29.45
N GLN A 159 -29.25 -11.40 30.42
CA GLN A 159 -29.10 -9.95 30.21
C GLN A 159 -27.90 -9.60 29.31
N SER A 160 -27.08 -10.57 28.89
CA SER A 160 -25.94 -10.35 28.01
C SER A 160 -26.37 -9.88 26.62
N SER A 161 -25.51 -9.12 25.94
CA SER A 161 -25.65 -8.78 24.51
C SER A 161 -25.20 -9.94 23.60
N GLU A 162 -25.28 -11.18 24.09
CA GLU A 162 -24.80 -12.36 23.40
C GLU A 162 -25.83 -12.77 22.33
N PHE A 163 -25.35 -12.86 21.09
CA PHE A 163 -26.08 -13.39 19.95
C PHE A 163 -25.27 -14.54 19.34
N ARG A 164 -25.99 -15.48 18.70
CA ARG A 164 -25.38 -16.59 17.96
C ARG A 164 -25.79 -16.53 16.50
N ARG A 165 -24.86 -16.91 15.63
CA ARG A 165 -25.07 -16.96 14.18
C ARG A 165 -25.88 -18.20 13.86
N VAL A 166 -26.98 -18.00 13.14
CA VAL A 166 -27.85 -19.08 12.69
C VAL A 166 -27.59 -19.42 11.22
N ASP A 167 -27.41 -18.39 10.40
CA ASP A 167 -27.07 -18.51 8.98
C ASP A 167 -26.28 -17.28 8.54
N SER A 168 -25.59 -17.39 7.40
CA SER A 168 -24.79 -16.31 6.84
C SER A 168 -24.51 -16.50 5.36
N TRP A 169 -24.48 -15.40 4.61
CA TRP A 169 -24.07 -15.34 3.21
C TRP A 169 -22.93 -14.35 3.08
N SER A 170 -21.87 -14.73 2.38
CA SER A 170 -20.72 -13.85 2.14
C SER A 170 -20.22 -13.98 0.72
N THR A 171 -19.43 -13.00 0.26
CA THR A 171 -18.76 -13.05 -1.05
C THR A 171 -19.73 -13.45 -2.18
N ARG A 172 -19.45 -14.53 -2.92
CA ARG A 172 -20.30 -15.01 -4.03
C ARG A 172 -21.65 -15.58 -3.58
N GLU A 173 -21.79 -16.01 -2.33
CA GLU A 173 -23.04 -16.54 -1.79
C GLU A 173 -24.11 -15.44 -1.65
N LEU A 174 -23.69 -14.18 -1.55
CA LEU A 174 -24.61 -13.05 -1.52
C LEU A 174 -25.41 -12.91 -2.81
N LEU A 175 -24.82 -13.31 -3.94
CA LEU A 175 -25.50 -13.31 -5.24
C LEU A 175 -26.61 -14.37 -5.32
N SER A 176 -26.61 -15.34 -4.42
CA SER A 176 -27.61 -16.40 -4.36
C SER A 176 -28.61 -16.22 -3.23
N PHE A 177 -28.46 -15.18 -2.39
CA PHE A 177 -29.38 -14.91 -1.28
C PHE A 177 -30.86 -14.90 -1.72
N PRO A 178 -31.77 -15.53 -0.96
CA PRO A 178 -31.56 -16.22 0.32
C PRO A 178 -31.21 -17.71 0.19
N LEU A 179 -30.94 -18.19 -1.02
CA LEU A 179 -30.69 -19.60 -1.29
C LEU A 179 -29.21 -19.83 -1.58
N HIS A 180 -28.52 -20.58 -0.72
CA HIS A 180 -27.13 -21.02 -0.94
C HIS A 180 -26.86 -21.70 -2.31
N ARG A 181 -27.90 -22.03 -3.10
CA ARG A 181 -27.81 -22.80 -4.36
C ARG A 181 -28.45 -22.18 -5.61
N GLY A 182 -28.70 -20.86 -5.65
CA GLY A 182 -28.93 -20.14 -6.91
C GLY A 182 -30.20 -20.51 -7.72
N ILE A 183 -31.23 -21.07 -7.09
CA ILE A 183 -32.55 -21.30 -7.70
C ILE A 183 -33.46 -20.12 -7.32
N LEU A 184 -34.26 -19.57 -8.24
CA LEU A 184 -35.15 -18.44 -7.92
C LEU A 184 -36.21 -18.82 -6.85
N PRO A 185 -36.52 -17.96 -5.87
CA PRO A 185 -37.35 -18.31 -4.73
C PRO A 185 -38.74 -17.69 -4.83
N PHE A 186 -39.76 -18.46 -5.25
CA PHE A 186 -41.13 -18.11 -4.90
C PHE A 186 -42.00 -19.33 -4.61
N ASP A 187 -41.72 -20.46 -5.27
CA ASP A 187 -42.54 -21.67 -5.10
C ASP A 187 -41.77 -22.87 -4.54
N ASN A 188 -40.58 -22.66 -3.98
CA ASN A 188 -39.79 -23.78 -3.44
C ASN A 188 -40.23 -24.13 -2.01
N PRO A 189 -40.81 -25.32 -1.77
CA PRO A 189 -41.17 -25.78 -0.43
C PRO A 189 -39.96 -25.89 0.52
N GLU A 190 -38.74 -25.96 -0.01
CA GLU A 190 -37.50 -25.96 0.77
C GLU A 190 -37.30 -24.65 1.55
N THR A 191 -37.77 -23.51 1.03
CA THR A 191 -37.63 -22.21 1.70
C THR A 191 -38.47 -22.15 2.98
N ALA A 192 -39.73 -22.58 2.92
CA ALA A 192 -40.61 -22.65 4.10
C ALA A 192 -40.06 -23.63 5.16
N LYS A 193 -39.53 -24.78 4.71
CA LYS A 193 -38.86 -25.74 5.60
C LYS A 193 -37.59 -25.20 6.24
N ALA A 194 -36.83 -24.36 5.52
CA ALA A 194 -35.66 -23.68 6.08
C ALA A 194 -36.08 -22.70 7.20
N PHE A 195 -37.18 -21.96 7.02
CA PHE A 195 -37.75 -21.11 8.07
C PHE A 195 -38.27 -21.91 9.28
N GLU A 196 -38.99 -23.00 9.07
CA GLU A 196 -39.46 -23.86 10.19
C GLU A 196 -38.28 -24.49 10.94
N ARG A 197 -37.24 -24.94 10.21
CA ARG A 197 -36.00 -25.43 10.81
C ARG A 197 -35.32 -24.35 11.63
N PHE A 198 -35.25 -23.13 11.11
CA PHE A 198 -34.70 -21.97 11.80
C PHE A 198 -35.44 -21.64 13.12
N GLU A 199 -36.77 -21.59 13.08
CA GLU A 199 -37.58 -21.31 14.27
C GLU A 199 -37.40 -22.39 15.34
N SER A 200 -37.16 -23.63 14.93
CA SER A 200 -36.99 -24.78 15.81
C SER A 200 -35.55 -25.07 16.28
N THR A 201 -34.51 -24.43 15.71
CA THR A 201 -33.12 -24.64 16.15
C THR A 201 -32.91 -24.16 17.59
N ASP A 202 -32.45 -25.08 18.44
CA ASP A 202 -32.15 -24.81 19.86
C ASP A 202 -30.94 -23.90 20.00
N TRP A 203 -30.95 -23.02 21.00
CA TRP A 203 -29.86 -22.08 21.27
C TRP A 203 -28.49 -22.77 21.38
N ASN A 204 -28.45 -23.95 22.01
CA ASN A 204 -27.21 -24.68 22.27
C ASN A 204 -26.62 -25.33 21.01
N GLU A 205 -27.43 -25.48 19.96
CA GLU A 205 -26.99 -26.01 18.66
C GLU A 205 -26.39 -24.93 17.76
N LEU A 206 -26.54 -23.65 18.11
CA LEU A 206 -26.03 -22.52 17.33
C LEU A 206 -24.55 -22.29 17.60
N GLN A 207 -23.81 -21.95 16.54
CA GLN A 207 -22.40 -21.56 16.64
C GLN A 207 -22.25 -20.29 17.47
N THR A 208 -21.35 -20.35 18.45
CA THR A 208 -20.93 -19.16 19.19
C THR A 208 -20.03 -18.35 18.27
N ALA A 209 -20.42 -17.11 17.97
CA ALA A 209 -19.52 -16.14 17.36
C ALA A 209 -18.59 -15.62 18.47
N GLU A 210 -17.73 -16.50 18.99
CA GLU A 210 -16.62 -16.05 19.82
C GLU A 210 -15.50 -15.61 18.87
N ILE A 211 -15.17 -14.32 18.94
CA ILE A 211 -13.82 -13.88 18.61
C ILE A 211 -12.96 -14.57 19.66
N ILE A 212 -12.24 -15.61 19.27
CA ILE A 212 -11.06 -16.02 20.01
C ILE A 212 -10.02 -14.99 19.54
N PRO A 213 -9.73 -13.91 20.28
CA PRO A 213 -8.54 -13.13 19.97
C PRO A 213 -7.40 -14.13 19.86
N ALA A 214 -6.58 -14.00 18.83
CA ALA A 214 -5.34 -14.75 18.73
C ALA A 214 -4.37 -14.23 19.81
N ASP A 215 -4.77 -14.32 21.07
CA ASP A 215 -3.92 -14.07 22.21
C ASP A 215 -2.79 -15.11 22.12
N GLY A 216 -1.59 -14.63 21.80
CA GLY A 216 -0.36 -15.41 21.86
C GLY A 216 0.15 -16.01 20.55
N ILE A 217 -0.24 -15.51 19.38
CA ILE A 217 0.56 -15.74 18.17
C ILE A 217 1.66 -14.69 18.12
N GLU A 218 2.89 -15.13 18.37
CA GLU A 218 4.07 -14.29 18.22
C GLU A 218 4.22 -13.86 16.75
N PRO A 219 4.54 -12.60 16.44
CA PRO A 219 4.69 -12.12 15.06
C PRO A 219 5.60 -13.00 14.19
N ASP A 220 6.73 -13.44 14.73
CA ASP A 220 7.65 -14.34 14.03
C ASP A 220 7.03 -15.69 13.67
N GLU A 221 6.20 -16.24 14.56
CA GLU A 221 5.48 -17.49 14.30
C GLU A 221 4.46 -17.30 13.18
N TYR A 222 3.75 -16.17 13.17
CA TYR A 222 2.82 -15.81 12.10
C TYR A 222 3.54 -15.75 10.74
N ALA A 223 4.65 -15.03 10.65
CA ALA A 223 5.42 -14.90 9.41
C ALA A 223 5.94 -16.26 8.91
N LYS A 224 6.50 -17.10 9.81
CA LYS A 224 6.98 -18.45 9.48
C LYS A 224 5.87 -19.37 8.99
N LYS A 225 4.70 -19.37 9.65
CA LYS A 225 3.52 -20.12 9.18
C LYS A 225 3.11 -19.70 7.79
N ARG A 226 3.18 -18.39 7.49
CA ARG A 226 2.83 -17.88 6.16
C ARG A 226 3.80 -18.34 5.09
N VAL A 227 5.10 -18.28 5.35
CA VAL A 227 6.11 -18.81 4.43
C VAL A 227 5.89 -20.29 4.16
N TRP A 228 5.75 -21.10 5.22
CA TRP A 228 5.49 -22.53 5.11
C TRP A 228 4.26 -22.85 4.24
N TYR A 229 3.16 -22.12 4.44
CA TYR A 229 1.95 -22.26 3.63
C TYR A 229 2.20 -21.98 2.13
N LEU A 230 2.99 -20.95 1.82
CA LEU A 230 3.32 -20.61 0.44
C LEU A 230 4.28 -21.63 -0.19
N GLU A 231 5.22 -22.17 0.58
CA GLU A 231 6.08 -23.28 0.17
C GLU A 231 5.26 -24.53 -0.19
N GLU A 232 4.30 -24.93 0.65
CA GLU A 232 3.41 -26.07 0.36
C GLU A 232 2.57 -25.85 -0.90
N ARG A 233 2.05 -24.64 -1.10
CA ARG A 233 1.34 -24.27 -2.32
C ARG A 233 2.23 -24.40 -3.56
N LEU A 234 3.45 -23.89 -3.48
CA LEU A 234 4.43 -23.99 -4.57
C LEU A 234 4.79 -25.45 -4.87
N ALA A 235 5.07 -26.24 -3.84
CA ALA A 235 5.36 -27.67 -3.96
C ALA A 235 4.19 -28.45 -4.59
N SER A 236 2.95 -28.00 -4.34
CA SER A 236 1.74 -28.56 -4.94
C SER A 236 1.48 -28.09 -6.39
N GLY A 237 2.38 -27.30 -6.97
CA GLY A 237 2.26 -26.79 -8.33
C GLY A 237 1.34 -25.59 -8.50
N LEU A 238 0.84 -25.00 -7.40
CA LEU A 238 0.02 -23.79 -7.47
C LEU A 238 0.89 -22.57 -7.79
N GLY A 239 0.28 -21.57 -8.45
CA GLY A 239 0.91 -20.28 -8.70
C GLY A 239 1.08 -19.46 -7.42
N VAL A 240 1.97 -18.48 -7.49
CA VAL A 240 2.17 -17.47 -6.45
C VAL A 240 2.00 -16.08 -7.05
N LEU A 241 1.41 -15.20 -6.26
CA LEU A 241 1.30 -13.78 -6.57
C LEU A 241 2.65 -13.07 -6.35
N PRO A 242 2.87 -11.89 -6.96
CA PRO A 242 4.12 -11.14 -6.78
C PRO A 242 4.51 -10.88 -5.33
N GLU A 243 3.57 -10.46 -4.50
CA GLU A 243 3.83 -10.18 -3.08
C GLU A 243 4.20 -11.46 -2.32
N GLU A 244 3.58 -12.59 -2.67
CA GLU A 244 3.92 -13.90 -2.11
C GLU A 244 5.35 -14.29 -2.51
N ALA A 245 5.69 -14.11 -3.79
CA ALA A 245 7.03 -14.38 -4.29
C ALA A 245 8.09 -13.43 -3.71
N MET A 246 7.74 -12.17 -3.40
CA MET A 246 8.62 -11.20 -2.76
C MET A 246 8.88 -11.55 -1.29
N LEU A 247 7.85 -12.00 -0.55
CA LEU A 247 8.01 -12.57 0.79
C LEU A 247 8.94 -13.78 0.76
N LEU A 248 8.73 -14.71 -0.18
CA LEU A 248 9.57 -15.89 -0.34
C LEU A 248 10.99 -15.56 -0.80
N ALA A 249 11.17 -14.54 -1.63
CA ALA A 249 12.49 -14.04 -2.01
C ALA A 249 13.23 -13.50 -0.78
N PHE A 250 12.52 -12.78 0.10
CA PHE A 250 13.11 -12.26 1.33
C PHE A 250 13.46 -13.39 2.29
N TYR A 251 12.55 -14.35 2.46
CA TYR A 251 12.82 -15.56 3.24
C TYR A 251 14.03 -16.33 2.70
N GLY A 252 14.15 -16.49 1.38
CA GLY A 252 15.31 -17.11 0.75
C GLY A 252 16.62 -16.34 0.96
N LEU A 253 16.58 -15.00 0.99
CA LEU A 253 17.74 -14.17 1.38
C LEU A 253 18.12 -14.37 2.85
N ALA A 254 17.13 -14.57 3.71
CA ALA A 254 17.32 -14.74 5.14
C ALA A 254 17.84 -16.15 5.49
N HIS A 255 17.37 -17.20 4.81
CA HIS A 255 17.61 -18.60 5.19
C HIS A 255 18.42 -19.41 4.15
N GLY A 256 19.03 -18.74 3.17
CA GLY A 256 19.93 -19.38 2.19
C GLY A 256 19.29 -20.38 1.21
N THR A 257 18.00 -20.68 1.35
CA THR A 257 17.24 -21.53 0.42
C THR A 257 16.28 -20.67 -0.39
N VAL A 258 16.69 -20.21 -1.58
CA VAL A 258 15.71 -19.79 -2.57
C VAL A 258 14.91 -21.04 -2.94
N ILE A 259 13.58 -20.97 -2.82
CA ILE A 259 12.72 -22.08 -3.23
C ILE A 259 13.06 -22.42 -4.69
N ASP A 260 13.61 -23.61 -4.89
CA ASP A 260 14.04 -24.09 -6.21
C ASP A 260 12.91 -23.88 -7.23
N GLY A 261 13.23 -23.19 -8.32
CA GLY A 261 12.28 -22.91 -9.39
C GLY A 261 11.37 -21.70 -9.19
N LEU A 262 11.47 -20.93 -8.09
CA LEU A 262 10.72 -19.67 -7.94
C LEU A 262 11.11 -18.66 -9.03
N SER A 263 12.41 -18.50 -9.29
CA SER A 263 12.90 -17.67 -10.40
C SER A 263 12.35 -18.13 -11.76
N SER A 264 12.42 -19.43 -12.07
CA SER A 264 11.85 -20.00 -13.31
C SER A 264 10.33 -19.82 -13.44
N ARG A 265 9.59 -19.78 -12.32
CA ARG A 265 8.15 -19.47 -12.33
C ARG A 265 7.88 -18.00 -12.64
N VAL A 266 8.65 -17.10 -12.05
CA VAL A 266 8.58 -15.65 -12.35
C VAL A 266 9.00 -15.36 -13.79
N GLU A 267 9.99 -16.08 -14.33
CA GLU A 267 10.31 -16.05 -15.77
C GLU A 267 9.11 -16.47 -16.64
N GLY A 268 8.28 -17.39 -16.16
CA GLY A 268 7.04 -17.81 -16.82
C GLY A 268 6.06 -16.66 -17.05
N TRP A 269 6.09 -15.60 -16.23
CA TRP A 269 5.25 -14.41 -16.43
C TRP A 269 5.61 -13.66 -17.72
N ARG A 270 6.82 -13.86 -18.27
CA ARG A 270 7.27 -13.22 -19.51
C ARG A 270 6.39 -13.58 -20.71
N ILE A 271 5.84 -14.79 -20.75
CA ILE A 271 4.94 -15.21 -21.84
C ILE A 271 3.74 -14.26 -21.92
N TYR A 272 3.18 -13.90 -20.77
CA TYR A 272 2.08 -12.94 -20.70
C TYR A 272 2.53 -11.52 -21.05
N ALA A 273 3.76 -11.14 -20.71
CA ALA A 273 4.31 -9.84 -21.11
C ALA A 273 4.41 -9.70 -22.63
N ASP A 274 4.79 -10.78 -23.32
CA ASP A 274 4.92 -10.82 -24.78
C ASP A 274 3.53 -10.78 -25.48
N GLU A 275 2.45 -11.15 -24.78
CA GLU A 275 1.07 -11.08 -25.27
C GLU A 275 0.43 -9.69 -25.07
N VAL A 276 0.95 -8.87 -24.17
CA VAL A 276 0.43 -7.51 -23.94
C VAL A 276 0.86 -6.62 -25.11
N PRO A 277 -0.07 -5.86 -25.72
CA PRO A 277 0.27 -4.94 -26.80
C PRO A 277 1.43 -4.02 -26.42
N VAL A 278 2.29 -3.73 -27.39
CA VAL A 278 3.50 -2.89 -27.34
C VAL A 278 3.30 -1.55 -26.59
N ASP A 279 2.06 -1.08 -26.46
CA ASP A 279 1.70 0.17 -25.80
C ASP A 279 1.41 0.05 -24.28
N GLY A 280 1.62 -1.12 -23.66
CA GLY A 280 1.46 -1.30 -22.21
C GLY A 280 2.37 -2.37 -21.59
N ILE A 281 2.88 -2.14 -20.38
CA ILE A 281 3.31 -3.23 -19.47
C ILE A 281 2.26 -3.36 -18.42
N TRP A 282 1.28 -4.20 -18.69
CA TRP A 282 0.38 -4.60 -17.64
C TRP A 282 0.11 -6.08 -17.81
N LEU A 283 0.76 -6.90 -16.99
CA LEU A 283 0.47 -8.33 -16.96
C LEU A 283 -0.99 -8.52 -16.55
N PRO A 284 -1.73 -9.38 -17.25
CA PRO A 284 -3.06 -9.77 -16.83
C PRO A 284 -2.94 -10.50 -15.49
N ASN A 285 -3.94 -10.37 -14.62
CA ASN A 285 -3.97 -11.10 -13.36
C ASN A 285 -3.83 -12.63 -13.54
N ASP A 286 -4.37 -13.18 -14.63
CA ASP A 286 -4.20 -14.59 -15.03
C ASP A 286 -2.72 -15.02 -15.17
N ALA A 287 -1.78 -14.07 -15.35
CA ALA A 287 -0.33 -14.35 -15.35
C ALA A 287 0.20 -14.82 -13.99
N PHE A 288 -0.45 -14.40 -12.90
CA PHE A 288 -0.03 -14.69 -11.53
C PHE A 288 -0.80 -15.87 -10.91
N GLY A 289 -2.04 -16.09 -11.35
CA GLY A 289 -2.88 -17.19 -10.88
C GLY A 289 -3.96 -17.56 -11.90
N THR A 290 -4.04 -18.85 -12.24
CA THR A 290 -5.02 -19.37 -13.19
C THR A 290 -6.46 -19.11 -12.74
N GLY A 291 -7.26 -18.46 -13.59
CA GLY A 291 -8.68 -18.21 -13.33
C GLY A 291 -8.96 -16.95 -12.51
N SER A 292 -7.96 -16.10 -12.32
CA SER A 292 -8.11 -14.78 -11.67
C SER A 292 -8.71 -13.71 -12.60
N GLY A 293 -8.85 -14.04 -13.89
CA GLY A 293 -9.47 -13.19 -14.90
C GLY A 293 -8.46 -12.29 -15.61
N TRP A 294 -8.94 -11.59 -16.64
CA TRP A 294 -8.14 -10.66 -17.43
C TRP A 294 -8.37 -9.24 -16.91
N THR A 295 -7.59 -8.84 -15.92
CA THR A 295 -7.57 -7.48 -15.36
C THR A 295 -6.14 -7.00 -15.23
N ILE A 296 -5.93 -5.70 -15.44
CA ILE A 296 -4.64 -5.01 -15.37
C ILE A 296 -4.54 -4.30 -14.01
N ASP A 297 -3.61 -4.73 -13.17
CA ASP A 297 -3.36 -4.13 -11.84
C ASP A 297 -1.97 -3.49 -11.79
N VAL A 298 -1.93 -2.17 -11.64
CA VAL A 298 -0.68 -1.40 -11.66
C VAL A 298 0.25 -1.75 -10.51
N VAL A 299 -0.31 -1.80 -9.29
CA VAL A 299 0.48 -2.04 -8.07
C VAL A 299 1.05 -3.44 -8.11
N ARG A 300 0.24 -4.42 -8.52
CA ARG A 300 0.70 -5.80 -8.67
C ARG A 300 1.80 -5.94 -9.73
N ASN A 301 1.73 -5.18 -10.83
CA ASN A 301 2.80 -5.15 -11.83
C ASN A 301 4.11 -4.54 -11.30
N LEU A 302 4.03 -3.50 -10.45
CA LEU A 302 5.21 -2.94 -9.77
C LEU A 302 5.82 -3.94 -8.76
N HIS A 303 4.98 -4.66 -8.01
CA HIS A 303 5.44 -5.74 -7.15
C HIS A 303 6.06 -6.88 -7.97
N ALA A 304 5.52 -7.18 -9.15
CA ALA A 304 6.05 -8.20 -10.03
C ALA A 304 7.44 -7.82 -10.58
N ALA A 305 7.62 -6.58 -11.01
CA ALA A 305 8.93 -6.04 -11.37
C ALA A 305 9.92 -6.09 -10.19
N SER A 306 9.46 -5.74 -8.99
CA SER A 306 10.26 -5.80 -7.76
C SER A 306 10.66 -7.23 -7.42
N THR A 307 9.75 -8.19 -7.61
CA THR A 307 9.99 -9.63 -7.44
C THR A 307 11.04 -10.13 -8.43
N GLY A 308 10.97 -9.69 -9.70
CA GLY A 308 11.99 -10.01 -10.70
C GLY A 308 13.38 -9.52 -10.28
N LEU A 309 13.47 -8.31 -9.71
CA LEU A 309 14.74 -7.79 -9.16
C LEU A 309 15.18 -8.57 -7.91
N ALA A 310 14.25 -8.89 -7.02
CA ALA A 310 14.51 -9.63 -5.78
C ALA A 310 15.09 -11.03 -6.04
N LEU A 311 14.57 -11.71 -7.06
CA LEU A 311 14.99 -13.06 -7.45
C LEU A 311 16.11 -13.09 -8.48
N GLU A 312 16.61 -11.92 -8.89
CA GLU A 312 17.52 -11.75 -10.02
C GLU A 312 17.03 -12.44 -11.32
N ALA A 313 15.71 -12.61 -11.43
CA ALA A 313 15.07 -13.26 -12.56
C ALA A 313 15.06 -12.30 -13.76
N PRO A 314 15.23 -12.79 -15.00
CA PRO A 314 15.05 -12.00 -16.21
C PRO A 314 13.56 -11.62 -16.37
N TRP A 315 13.18 -10.53 -15.72
CA TRP A 315 11.93 -9.82 -15.94
C TRP A 315 11.84 -9.35 -17.41
N PRO A 316 10.65 -9.24 -18.05
CA PRO A 316 10.48 -8.59 -19.35
C PRO A 316 11.19 -7.23 -19.38
N ARG A 317 12.40 -7.26 -19.96
CA ARG A 317 13.46 -6.25 -19.85
C ARG A 317 13.36 -5.15 -20.88
N THR A 318 12.21 -4.95 -21.50
CA THR A 318 12.03 -3.72 -22.27
C THR A 318 11.78 -2.60 -21.27
N ALA A 319 12.87 -2.02 -20.78
CA ALA A 319 12.87 -0.75 -20.06
C ALA A 319 12.02 0.30 -20.82
N HIS A 320 11.94 0.16 -22.15
CA HIS A 320 11.01 0.87 -23.03
C HIS A 320 9.52 0.68 -22.70
N PHE A 321 9.01 -0.54 -22.47
CA PHE A 321 7.60 -0.69 -22.11
C PHE A 321 7.36 -0.27 -20.65
N THR A 322 8.35 -0.50 -19.78
CA THR A 322 8.30 -0.09 -18.35
C THR A 322 8.16 1.43 -18.30
N TYR A 323 8.89 2.10 -19.19
CA TYR A 323 8.78 3.51 -19.53
C TYR A 323 7.40 3.94 -20.06
N LEU A 324 6.73 3.19 -20.96
CA LEU A 324 5.41 3.61 -21.48
C LEU A 324 4.33 3.54 -20.39
N GLY A 325 4.37 2.50 -19.55
CA GLY A 325 3.50 2.41 -18.37
C GLY A 325 3.75 3.56 -17.39
N LEU A 326 5.02 3.85 -17.14
CA LEU A 326 5.49 4.93 -16.27
C LEU A 326 5.09 6.33 -16.76
N ILE A 327 5.29 6.62 -18.04
CA ILE A 327 4.86 7.87 -18.67
C ILE A 327 3.36 8.00 -18.52
N ARG A 328 2.57 6.99 -18.89
CA ARG A 328 1.11 7.08 -18.79
C ARG A 328 0.63 7.30 -17.35
N LEU A 329 1.34 6.77 -16.37
CA LEU A 329 1.08 7.04 -14.95
C LEU A 329 1.43 8.48 -14.52
N ILE A 330 2.51 9.06 -15.07
CA ILE A 330 3.16 10.29 -14.55
C ILE A 330 2.92 11.54 -15.42
N THR A 331 2.56 11.41 -16.71
CA THR A 331 2.42 12.55 -17.63
C THR A 331 1.18 13.40 -17.45
N LEU A 332 0.30 13.04 -16.51
CA LEU A 332 -0.78 13.93 -16.11
C LEU A 332 -0.25 14.87 -15.02
N ASP A 333 0.37 15.97 -15.46
CA ASP A 333 0.98 17.01 -14.62
C ASP A 333 0.00 17.68 -13.62
N SER A 334 -1.30 17.39 -13.70
CA SER A 334 -2.30 17.83 -12.73
C SER A 334 -2.21 17.11 -11.38
N GLY A 335 -1.33 16.11 -11.23
CA GLY A 335 -1.38 15.19 -10.09
C GLY A 335 -2.65 14.33 -10.15
N ASP A 336 -3.24 14.21 -11.34
CA ASP A 336 -4.40 13.37 -11.57
C ASP A 336 -3.89 12.08 -12.19
N PHE A 337 -3.84 10.98 -11.45
CA PHE A 337 -3.54 9.70 -12.08
C PHE A 337 -4.75 9.34 -12.94
N GLY A 338 -4.60 9.46 -14.26
CA GLY A 338 -5.65 9.18 -15.25
C GLY A 338 -5.98 7.71 -15.42
N GLY A 339 -5.40 6.84 -14.62
CA GLY A 339 -5.91 5.51 -14.38
C GLY A 339 -6.26 5.41 -12.92
N GLY A 340 -7.55 5.31 -12.59
CA GLY A 340 -7.88 4.55 -11.39
C GLY A 340 -7.21 3.20 -11.47
N ILE A 341 -6.94 2.59 -10.32
CA ILE A 341 -6.95 1.14 -10.24
C ILE A 341 -8.23 0.71 -10.98
N PRO A 342 -8.16 0.08 -12.16
CA PRO A 342 -9.36 -0.32 -12.85
C PRO A 342 -10.01 -1.34 -11.92
N HIS A 343 -11.08 -0.96 -11.23
CA HIS A 343 -11.90 -1.93 -10.53
C HIS A 343 -12.26 -3.00 -11.56
N TYR A 344 -11.81 -4.22 -11.27
CA TYR A 344 -12.09 -5.49 -11.93
C TYR A 344 -12.99 -5.40 -13.18
N TYR A 345 -12.47 -4.90 -14.30
CA TYR A 345 -13.13 -5.13 -15.58
C TYR A 345 -12.78 -6.52 -16.04
N ASP A 346 -13.73 -7.45 -15.95
CA ASP A 346 -13.64 -8.72 -16.67
C ASP A 346 -13.62 -8.41 -18.17
N ILE A 347 -12.41 -8.34 -18.74
CA ILE A 347 -12.20 -8.07 -20.16
C ILE A 347 -12.90 -9.16 -21.00
N ARG A 348 -13.13 -10.38 -20.47
CA ARG A 348 -13.84 -11.44 -21.22
C ARG A 348 -15.30 -11.10 -21.46
N GLY A 349 -16.00 -10.45 -20.55
CA GLY A 349 -17.40 -10.07 -20.74
C GLY A 349 -17.58 -9.09 -21.90
N THR A 350 -16.68 -8.13 -22.05
CA THR A 350 -16.74 -7.09 -23.09
C THR A 350 -16.09 -7.52 -24.41
N PHE A 351 -15.08 -8.40 -24.36
CA PHE A 351 -14.45 -8.97 -25.56
C PHE A 351 -15.27 -10.12 -26.17
N ASN A 352 -15.72 -11.10 -25.38
CA ASN A 352 -16.44 -12.26 -25.93
C ASN A 352 -17.85 -11.90 -26.40
N ALA A 353 -18.55 -10.97 -25.74
CA ALA A 353 -19.86 -10.51 -26.19
C ALA A 353 -19.84 -9.77 -27.55
N ARG A 354 -18.66 -9.39 -28.06
CA ARG A 354 -18.50 -8.76 -29.39
C ARG A 354 -17.83 -9.61 -30.45
N PHE A 355 -17.15 -10.69 -30.08
CA PHE A 355 -16.48 -11.58 -31.05
C PHE A 355 -17.32 -12.79 -31.48
N ASP A 356 -18.33 -13.21 -30.72
CA ASP A 356 -19.26 -14.27 -31.15
C ASP A 356 -20.16 -13.85 -32.34
N TYR A 357 -20.01 -12.64 -32.87
CA TYR A 357 -20.79 -12.11 -34.00
C TYR A 357 -19.98 -11.69 -35.23
N LEU A 358 -18.64 -11.84 -35.25
CA LEU A 358 -17.81 -11.32 -36.34
C LEU A 358 -16.74 -12.32 -36.76
N ASP A 359 -17.18 -13.36 -37.47
CA ASP A 359 -16.32 -14.42 -38.00
C ASP A 359 -15.88 -14.19 -39.46
N ASP A 360 -16.17 -13.04 -40.08
CA ASP A 360 -15.66 -12.75 -41.43
C ASP A 360 -15.38 -11.25 -41.60
N GLU A 361 -14.11 -10.93 -41.87
CA GLU A 361 -13.58 -9.62 -42.29
C GLU A 361 -13.72 -8.44 -41.31
N VAL A 362 -12.75 -8.29 -40.40
CA VAL A 362 -12.56 -7.03 -39.67
C VAL A 362 -11.36 -6.25 -40.24
N PRO A 363 -11.56 -5.05 -40.82
CA PRO A 363 -10.48 -4.14 -41.16
C PRO A 363 -9.80 -3.65 -39.87
N SER A 364 -8.49 -3.42 -39.92
CA SER A 364 -7.66 -2.89 -38.84
C SER A 364 -8.43 -1.91 -37.94
N LEU A 365 -8.88 -2.38 -36.77
CA LEU A 365 -9.52 -1.55 -35.78
C LEU A 365 -8.42 -0.70 -35.13
N ASP A 366 -8.23 0.50 -35.66
CA ASP A 366 -7.72 1.65 -34.92
C ASP A 366 -8.69 1.89 -33.74
N PHE A 367 -8.52 1.11 -32.67
CA PHE A 367 -9.22 1.36 -31.41
C PHE A 367 -8.45 2.49 -30.73
N PRO A 368 -9.02 3.70 -30.59
CA PRO A 368 -8.34 4.77 -29.89
C PRO A 368 -8.37 4.43 -28.40
N VAL A 369 -7.29 3.79 -27.93
CA VAL A 369 -7.04 3.50 -26.51
C VAL A 369 -7.25 4.74 -25.66
N GLU A 370 -6.93 5.92 -26.21
CA GLU A 370 -7.17 7.25 -25.63
C GLU A 370 -8.65 7.47 -25.24
N ARG A 371 -9.60 7.08 -26.10
CA ARG A 371 -11.03 7.30 -25.87
C ARG A 371 -11.65 6.32 -24.86
N PHE A 372 -11.05 5.15 -24.71
CA PHE A 372 -11.46 4.15 -23.70
C PHE A 372 -10.92 4.52 -22.32
N MET A 373 -9.68 5.03 -22.25
CA MET A 373 -9.05 5.52 -21.02
C MET A 373 -9.77 6.77 -20.46
N GLU A 374 -10.29 7.64 -21.33
CA GLU A 374 -11.13 8.78 -20.93
C GLU A 374 -12.38 8.37 -20.14
N GLN A 375 -12.87 7.14 -20.33
CA GLN A 375 -14.13 6.63 -19.76
C GLN A 375 -13.95 5.82 -18.47
N ILE A 376 -12.73 5.50 -18.04
CA ILE A 376 -12.50 4.76 -16.78
C ILE A 376 -12.71 5.73 -15.61
N PRO A 377 -13.80 5.61 -14.82
CA PRO A 377 -14.09 6.48 -13.71
C PRO A 377 -13.35 5.95 -12.48
N GLY A 378 -12.02 6.07 -12.51
CA GLY A 378 -11.20 5.95 -11.31
C GLY A 378 -11.20 7.25 -10.52
N PRO A 379 -11.00 7.24 -9.19
CA PRO A 379 -10.75 8.48 -8.45
C PRO A 379 -9.41 9.04 -8.90
N ARG A 380 -9.48 9.96 -9.86
CA ARG A 380 -8.32 10.64 -10.47
C ARG A 380 -7.50 11.44 -9.44
N ASP A 381 -7.97 11.58 -8.19
CA ASP A 381 -7.42 12.41 -7.12
C ASP A 381 -7.16 11.65 -5.79
N THR A 382 -6.45 10.52 -5.82
CA THR A 382 -6.20 9.76 -4.58
C THR A 382 -4.73 9.86 -4.15
N VAL A 383 -4.42 10.72 -3.17
CA VAL A 383 -3.05 11.06 -2.75
C VAL A 383 -2.24 9.81 -2.39
N TRP A 384 -2.77 8.93 -1.54
CA TRP A 384 -2.09 7.69 -1.16
C TRP A 384 -1.75 6.78 -2.37
N ALA A 385 -2.70 6.66 -3.29
CA ALA A 385 -2.58 6.10 -4.66
C ALA A 385 -1.27 6.46 -5.33
N ASN A 386 -1.16 7.77 -5.50
CA ASN A 386 -0.10 8.44 -6.21
C ASN A 386 1.25 8.29 -5.48
N ALA A 387 1.22 8.53 -4.17
CA ALA A 387 2.41 8.50 -3.33
C ALA A 387 3.02 7.09 -3.29
N ARG A 388 2.18 6.06 -3.09
CA ARG A 388 2.57 4.66 -3.15
C ARG A 388 3.21 4.30 -4.49
N ALA A 389 2.55 4.64 -5.60
CA ALA A 389 3.07 4.32 -6.92
C ALA A 389 4.42 4.99 -7.20
N LEU A 390 4.57 6.27 -6.84
CA LEU A 390 5.84 6.99 -6.97
C LEU A 390 6.94 6.39 -6.09
N ALA A 391 6.64 6.06 -4.83
CA ALA A 391 7.58 5.41 -3.93
C ALA A 391 8.10 4.09 -4.52
N TRP A 392 7.22 3.25 -5.06
CA TRP A 392 7.61 2.02 -5.75
C TRP A 392 8.48 2.24 -6.99
N TRP A 393 8.20 3.28 -7.78
CA TRP A 393 9.05 3.62 -8.92
C TRP A 393 10.44 4.08 -8.50
N LEU A 394 10.54 4.87 -7.44
CA LEU A 394 11.82 5.28 -6.87
C LEU A 394 12.61 4.03 -6.42
N ARG A 395 11.97 3.07 -5.74
CA ARG A 395 12.58 1.78 -5.38
C ARG A 395 13.11 1.01 -6.59
N LEU A 396 12.31 0.84 -7.63
CA LEU A 396 12.73 0.12 -8.85
C LEU A 396 13.96 0.75 -9.50
N VAL A 397 13.99 2.09 -9.58
CA VAL A 397 15.14 2.84 -10.11
C VAL A 397 16.36 2.71 -9.20
N LYS A 398 16.19 2.74 -7.88
CA LYS A 398 17.27 2.53 -6.89
C LYS A 398 17.89 1.14 -7.03
N TRP A 399 17.03 0.12 -7.10
CA TRP A 399 17.47 -1.28 -7.09
C TRP A 399 18.05 -1.74 -8.43
N SER A 400 17.62 -1.14 -9.55
CA SER A 400 18.04 -1.53 -10.91
C SER A 400 18.86 -0.44 -11.63
N PRO A 401 20.20 -0.56 -11.67
CA PRO A 401 21.03 0.36 -12.43
C PRO A 401 20.72 0.38 -13.93
N ASP A 402 20.37 -0.76 -14.52
CA ASP A 402 20.02 -0.86 -15.93
C ASP A 402 18.77 -0.02 -16.26
N LEU A 403 17.75 -0.08 -15.38
CA LEU A 403 16.56 0.75 -15.50
C LEU A 403 16.90 2.23 -15.29
N ALA A 404 17.70 2.53 -14.27
CA ALA A 404 18.09 3.90 -13.93
C ALA A 404 18.85 4.62 -15.05
N GLU A 405 19.74 3.91 -15.75
CA GLU A 405 20.61 4.43 -16.81
C GLU A 405 19.97 4.42 -18.20
N TYR A 406 18.79 3.83 -18.34
CA TYR A 406 18.10 3.75 -19.62
C TYR A 406 17.83 5.16 -20.17
N ALA A 407 18.25 5.40 -21.42
CA ALA A 407 18.11 6.68 -22.08
C ALA A 407 16.63 6.98 -22.41
N PHE A 408 16.18 8.15 -21.98
CA PHE A 408 14.84 8.70 -22.13
C PHE A 408 14.87 9.81 -23.20
N PRO A 409 14.23 9.61 -24.37
CA PRO A 409 14.12 10.65 -25.37
C PRO A 409 13.32 11.87 -24.83
N PRO A 410 13.78 13.11 -25.08
CA PRO A 410 14.86 13.43 -26.01
C PRO A 410 16.29 13.33 -25.42
N THR A 411 16.54 13.40 -24.11
CA THR A 411 17.92 13.49 -23.58
C THR A 411 18.17 13.03 -22.13
N ASP A 412 17.17 12.61 -21.36
CA ASP A 412 17.35 12.33 -19.93
C ASP A 412 17.62 10.85 -19.66
N LYS A 413 18.03 10.47 -18.45
CA LYS A 413 17.92 9.07 -17.99
C LYS A 413 16.57 8.86 -17.33
N VAL A 414 16.08 7.62 -17.27
CA VAL A 414 14.84 7.29 -16.53
C VAL A 414 14.91 7.75 -15.08
N SER A 415 16.07 7.57 -14.43
CA SER A 415 16.30 8.05 -13.06
C SER A 415 16.12 9.56 -12.92
N ASP A 416 16.71 10.36 -13.81
CA ASP A 416 16.58 11.82 -13.80
C ASP A 416 15.13 12.26 -14.02
N PHE A 417 14.42 11.59 -14.92
CA PHE A 417 13.01 11.85 -15.19
C PHE A 417 12.13 11.57 -13.96
N ILE A 418 12.26 10.38 -13.37
CA ILE A 418 11.47 9.96 -12.20
C ILE A 418 11.77 10.77 -10.98
N TYR A 419 13.04 11.11 -10.79
CA TYR A 419 13.42 11.99 -9.70
C TYR A 419 12.74 13.36 -9.82
N ARG A 420 12.88 14.05 -10.96
CA ARG A 420 12.25 15.37 -11.15
C ARG A 420 10.74 15.31 -11.01
N LYS A 421 10.12 14.23 -11.50
CA LYS A 421 8.67 14.02 -11.37
C LYS A 421 8.26 13.76 -9.94
N ALA A 422 8.96 12.91 -9.19
CA ALA A 422 8.69 12.67 -7.77
C ALA A 422 8.75 13.97 -6.98
N VAL A 423 9.79 14.79 -7.12
CA VAL A 423 9.90 16.08 -6.43
C VAL A 423 8.76 17.04 -6.80
N SER A 424 8.43 17.13 -8.09
CA SER A 424 7.34 18.00 -8.56
C SER A 424 5.97 17.53 -8.06
N MET A 425 5.69 16.23 -8.15
CA MET A 425 4.41 15.64 -7.78
C MET A 425 4.22 15.66 -6.28
N THR A 426 5.26 15.42 -5.48
CA THR A 426 5.18 15.43 -4.01
C THR A 426 4.62 16.75 -3.48
N LYS A 427 4.98 17.90 -4.09
CA LYS A 427 4.40 19.20 -3.71
C LYS A 427 2.91 19.32 -4.07
N SER A 428 2.49 18.73 -5.19
CA SER A 428 1.07 18.67 -5.57
C SER A 428 0.28 17.76 -4.63
N LEU A 429 0.85 16.59 -4.32
CA LEU A 429 0.27 15.61 -3.41
C LEU A 429 0.12 16.18 -2.00
N ALA A 430 1.16 16.78 -1.43
CA ALA A 430 1.08 17.43 -0.13
C ALA A 430 -0.01 18.52 -0.08
N ARG A 431 -0.13 19.33 -1.15
CA ARG A 431 -1.21 20.34 -1.24
C ARG A 431 -2.60 19.71 -1.30
N LYS A 432 -2.75 18.60 -2.03
CA LYS A 432 -4.02 17.87 -2.14
C LYS A 432 -4.37 17.13 -0.84
N ALA A 433 -3.36 16.63 -0.12
CA ALA A 433 -3.51 15.93 1.16
C ALA A 433 -4.07 16.86 2.25
N GLY A 434 -3.78 18.16 2.15
CA GLY A 434 -4.20 19.16 3.13
C GLY A 434 -3.15 19.36 4.22
N ASP A 435 -3.56 19.98 5.32
CA ASP A 435 -2.75 20.00 6.54
C ASP A 435 -2.74 18.62 7.22
N ILE A 436 -1.78 18.38 8.09
CA ILE A 436 -1.62 17.07 8.73
C ILE A 436 -2.88 16.60 9.46
N GLU A 437 -3.65 17.52 10.03
CA GLU A 437 -4.90 17.24 10.77
C GLU A 437 -6.00 16.73 9.84
N SER A 438 -6.14 17.29 8.63
CA SER A 438 -7.11 16.85 7.63
C SER A 438 -6.62 15.72 6.74
N MET A 439 -5.31 15.42 6.74
CA MET A 439 -4.78 14.28 6.01
C MET A 439 -5.40 12.98 6.50
N LYS A 440 -5.88 12.20 5.55
CA LYS A 440 -6.35 10.84 5.75
C LYS A 440 -5.22 9.92 6.19
N LEU A 441 -5.57 8.88 6.93
CA LEU A 441 -4.61 7.88 7.41
C LEU A 441 -3.76 7.26 6.30
N SER A 442 -4.38 6.80 5.20
CA SER A 442 -3.62 6.24 4.08
C SER A 442 -2.71 7.27 3.41
N ASP A 443 -3.16 8.51 3.29
CA ASP A 443 -2.36 9.60 2.72
C ASP A 443 -1.11 9.83 3.59
N ARG A 444 -1.25 9.87 4.92
CA ARG A 444 -0.11 9.98 5.85
C ARG A 444 0.89 8.84 5.66
N ILE A 445 0.43 7.59 5.68
CA ILE A 445 1.29 6.40 5.54
C ILE A 445 2.13 6.49 4.26
N TYR A 446 1.50 6.71 3.11
CA TYR A 446 2.22 6.66 1.84
C TYR A 446 2.95 7.96 1.50
N MET A 447 2.58 9.10 2.09
CA MET A 447 3.39 10.31 2.02
C MET A 447 4.68 10.15 2.85
N LEU A 448 4.62 9.56 4.05
CA LEU A 448 5.81 9.21 4.82
C LEU A 448 6.72 8.27 4.03
N ASP A 449 6.14 7.22 3.42
CA ASP A 449 6.88 6.30 2.55
C ASP A 449 7.58 7.04 1.41
N LEU A 450 6.85 7.91 0.69
CA LEU A 450 7.39 8.69 -0.41
C LEU A 450 8.52 9.64 0.05
N TYR A 451 8.37 10.29 1.19
CA TYR A 451 9.39 11.16 1.75
C TYR A 451 10.67 10.42 2.09
N ASN A 452 10.58 9.25 2.71
CA ASN A 452 11.73 8.37 2.99
C ASN A 452 12.45 7.99 1.69
N GLU A 453 11.70 7.61 0.65
CA GLU A 453 12.25 7.19 -0.65
C GLU A 453 12.96 8.33 -1.38
N ILE A 454 12.39 9.55 -1.36
CA ILE A 454 13.02 10.73 -1.96
C ILE A 454 14.25 11.14 -1.16
N TYR A 455 14.20 11.13 0.18
CA TYR A 455 15.35 11.46 1.01
C TYR A 455 16.52 10.52 0.72
N GLN A 456 16.31 9.20 0.73
CA GLN A 456 17.36 8.23 0.45
C GLN A 456 18.06 8.47 -0.90
N LEU A 457 17.33 8.95 -1.92
CA LEU A 457 17.90 9.30 -3.21
C LEU A 457 18.67 10.62 -3.22
N THR A 458 18.18 11.60 -2.46
CA THR A 458 18.58 13.00 -2.58
C THR A 458 19.46 13.52 -1.46
N GLY A 459 19.37 12.97 -0.27
CA GLY A 459 19.90 13.58 0.94
C GLY A 459 19.25 14.91 1.31
N ASP A 460 18.11 15.27 0.70
CA ASP A 460 17.40 16.52 0.99
C ASP A 460 16.56 16.35 2.26
N VAL A 461 17.08 16.86 3.37
CA VAL A 461 16.51 16.73 4.72
C VAL A 461 15.13 17.37 4.84
N SER A 462 14.74 18.29 3.95
CA SER A 462 13.38 18.85 3.98
C SER A 462 12.28 17.78 3.83
N PHE A 463 12.58 16.65 3.20
CA PHE A 463 11.67 15.50 3.15
C PHE A 463 11.61 14.74 4.47
N LEU A 464 12.71 14.62 5.23
CA LEU A 464 12.67 14.04 6.58
C LEU A 464 11.97 14.96 7.58
N GLU A 465 12.13 16.28 7.45
CA GLU A 465 11.39 17.27 8.25
C GLU A 465 9.88 17.12 8.00
N SER A 466 9.47 17.04 6.72
CA SER A 466 8.06 16.78 6.36
C SER A 466 7.59 15.40 6.86
N GLY A 467 8.46 14.39 6.81
CA GLY A 467 8.20 13.06 7.34
C GLY A 467 8.04 13.05 8.86
N SER A 468 8.76 13.91 9.59
CA SER A 468 8.67 14.05 11.05
C SER A 468 7.29 14.50 11.50
N GLU A 469 6.72 15.48 10.81
CA GLU A 469 5.34 15.95 11.09
C GLU A 469 4.32 14.82 10.94
N ILE A 470 4.51 13.92 9.96
CA ILE A 470 3.66 12.74 9.78
C ILE A 470 3.93 11.67 10.83
N ALA A 471 5.20 11.32 11.06
CA ALA A 471 5.60 10.29 12.01
C ALA A 471 5.10 10.60 13.43
N ALA A 472 5.13 11.88 13.83
CA ALA A 472 4.61 12.36 15.10
C ALA A 472 3.09 12.13 15.30
N THR A 473 2.34 11.84 14.23
CA THR A 473 0.91 11.48 14.34
C THR A 473 0.65 10.02 14.66
N PHE A 474 1.72 9.23 14.83
CA PHE A 474 1.66 7.81 15.19
C PHE A 474 2.40 7.54 16.52
N PRO A 475 1.99 8.16 17.65
CA PRO A 475 2.62 7.87 18.94
C PRO A 475 2.29 6.43 19.40
N GLU A 476 3.26 5.72 19.97
CA GLU A 476 3.08 4.35 20.49
C GLU A 476 2.02 4.33 21.60
N GLU A 477 2.11 5.27 22.54
CA GLU A 477 1.25 5.34 23.74
C GLU A 477 -0.25 5.50 23.43
N GLU A 478 -0.59 6.05 22.26
CA GLU A 478 -1.97 6.28 21.82
C GLU A 478 -2.37 5.39 20.63
N ILE A 479 -1.67 4.27 20.40
CA ILE A 479 -1.96 3.38 19.28
C ILE A 479 -3.41 2.90 19.25
N ASP A 480 -4.12 2.85 20.39
CA ASP A 480 -5.56 2.53 20.44
C ASP A 480 -6.46 3.64 19.89
N ASP A 481 -6.01 4.89 19.89
CA ASP A 481 -6.81 6.04 19.47
C ASP A 481 -6.76 6.27 17.95
N TRP A 482 -5.64 5.97 17.30
CA TRP A 482 -5.43 6.22 15.88
C TRP A 482 -5.31 4.97 15.01
N TYR A 483 -5.10 3.77 15.57
CA TYR A 483 -5.07 2.55 14.79
C TYR A 483 -6.48 2.18 14.31
N ASP A 484 -6.65 2.04 12.99
CA ASP A 484 -7.88 1.52 12.39
C ASP A 484 -7.75 0.02 12.06
N PRO A 485 -8.51 -0.87 12.72
CA PRO A 485 -8.57 -2.28 12.31
C PRO A 485 -9.10 -2.46 10.88
N SER A 486 -9.92 -1.55 10.38
CA SER A 486 -10.43 -1.61 9.00
C SER A 486 -9.34 -1.28 7.96
N MET A 487 -8.29 -0.56 8.38
CA MET A 487 -7.12 -0.23 7.56
C MET A 487 -5.92 -1.09 7.90
N ALA A 488 -6.09 -2.21 8.62
CA ALA A 488 -5.00 -3.08 9.01
C ALA A 488 -4.13 -3.57 7.83
N ALA A 489 -4.72 -3.69 6.64
CA ALA A 489 -4.01 -3.94 5.37
C ALA A 489 -2.93 -2.89 5.02
N PHE A 490 -3.13 -1.64 5.47
CA PHE A 490 -2.21 -0.52 5.30
C PHE A 490 -1.27 -0.36 6.50
N MET A 491 -1.61 -0.94 7.65
CA MET A 491 -0.81 -0.82 8.87
C MET A 491 0.55 -1.51 8.75
N SER A 492 0.64 -2.61 8.00
CA SER A 492 1.94 -3.21 7.66
C SER A 492 2.83 -2.26 6.86
N ASP A 493 2.26 -1.47 5.95
CA ASP A 493 2.99 -0.45 5.20
C ASP A 493 3.36 0.73 6.13
N CYS A 494 2.48 1.13 7.06
CA CYS A 494 2.75 2.14 8.09
C CYS A 494 3.95 1.76 8.97
N ALA A 495 3.96 0.54 9.49
CA ALA A 495 5.06 0.01 10.30
C ALA A 495 6.39 0.06 9.53
N LEU A 496 6.40 -0.40 8.27
CA LEU A 496 7.60 -0.33 7.42
C LEU A 496 8.08 1.11 7.19
N SER A 497 7.16 2.05 6.92
CA SER A 497 7.52 3.45 6.69
C SER A 497 8.07 4.11 7.97
N LEU A 498 7.50 3.83 9.14
CA LEU A 498 8.01 4.29 10.43
C LEU A 498 9.37 3.67 10.78
N TYR A 499 9.53 2.36 10.53
CA TYR A 499 10.81 1.67 10.71
C TYR A 499 11.92 2.30 9.87
N TYR A 500 11.67 2.54 8.57
CA TYR A 500 12.64 3.21 7.71
C TYR A 500 12.90 4.65 8.14
N TYR A 501 11.87 5.40 8.51
CA TYR A 501 12.02 6.76 9.03
C TYR A 501 12.93 6.78 10.26
N GLY A 502 12.65 5.92 11.26
CA GLY A 502 13.40 5.87 12.51
C GLY A 502 14.87 5.52 12.33
N TRP A 503 15.23 4.67 11.36
CA TRP A 503 16.62 4.42 11.01
C TRP A 503 17.31 5.58 10.31
N LEU A 504 16.59 6.32 9.46
CA LEU A 504 17.13 7.51 8.79
C LEU A 504 17.41 8.62 9.80
N THR A 505 16.53 8.84 10.78
CA THR A 505 16.58 9.96 11.75
C THR A 505 17.13 9.61 13.13
N GLU A 506 17.40 8.33 13.42
CA GLU A 506 17.64 7.83 14.80
C GLU A 506 16.49 8.15 15.76
N ASP A 507 15.26 8.07 15.26
CA ASP A 507 14.04 8.15 16.06
C ASP A 507 13.68 6.75 16.58
N GLU A 508 13.98 6.52 17.86
CA GLU A 508 13.68 5.26 18.55
C GLU A 508 12.17 5.07 18.77
N GLU A 509 11.43 6.15 18.96
CA GLU A 509 9.98 6.11 19.18
C GLU A 509 9.28 5.62 17.91
N ALA A 510 9.66 6.14 16.74
CA ALA A 510 9.12 5.67 15.47
C ALA A 510 9.37 4.17 15.24
N ARG A 511 10.54 3.65 15.66
CA ARG A 511 10.84 2.21 15.58
C ARG A 511 9.98 1.39 16.54
N LYS A 512 9.78 1.84 17.78
CA LYS A 512 8.88 1.18 18.74
C LYS A 512 7.43 1.20 18.30
N THR A 513 6.95 2.32 17.76
CA THR A 513 5.61 2.38 17.15
C THR A 513 5.50 1.36 16.02
N ALA A 514 6.52 1.21 15.16
CA ALA A 514 6.49 0.20 14.11
C ALA A 514 6.31 -1.22 14.66
N ASP A 515 7.04 -1.58 15.73
CA ASP A 515 6.90 -2.87 16.42
C ASP A 515 5.49 -3.04 17.02
N ALA A 516 4.99 -2.02 17.73
CA ALA A 516 3.67 -2.04 18.34
C ALA A 516 2.54 -2.17 17.30
N ILE A 517 2.68 -1.53 16.13
CA ILE A 517 1.75 -1.71 15.01
C ILE A 517 1.75 -3.17 14.57
N ILE A 518 2.92 -3.80 14.42
CA ILE A 518 3.02 -5.19 13.97
C ILE A 518 2.35 -6.13 14.96
N GLU A 519 2.67 -6.03 16.26
CA GLU A 519 2.05 -6.84 17.31
C GLU A 519 0.53 -6.74 17.28
N LYS A 520 0.03 -5.50 17.20
CA LYS A 520 -1.40 -5.23 17.12
C LYS A 520 -2.02 -5.77 15.83
N THR A 521 -1.35 -5.62 14.69
CA THR A 521 -1.84 -6.05 13.37
C THR A 521 -1.91 -7.58 13.27
N VAL A 522 -0.97 -8.32 13.87
CA VAL A 522 -1.00 -9.79 13.97
C VAL A 522 -2.26 -10.28 14.69
N GLY A 523 -2.60 -9.64 15.81
CA GLY A 523 -3.82 -9.97 16.56
C GLY A 523 -5.10 -9.85 15.72
N TYR A 524 -5.12 -9.00 14.69
CA TYR A 524 -6.24 -8.87 13.75
C TYR A 524 -6.16 -9.82 12.55
N ALA A 525 -4.96 -10.17 12.09
CA ALA A 525 -4.74 -11.03 10.93
C ALA A 525 -5.35 -12.42 11.11
N ASP A 526 -5.15 -13.00 12.30
CA ASP A 526 -5.64 -14.33 12.65
C ASP A 526 -7.15 -14.38 12.88
N LEU A 527 -7.79 -13.23 13.06
CA LEU A 527 -9.24 -13.11 13.16
C LEU A 527 -9.94 -13.15 11.79
N GLY A 528 -9.23 -13.54 10.73
CA GLY A 528 -9.80 -13.65 9.39
C GLY A 528 -10.09 -12.29 8.72
N MET A 529 -9.71 -11.17 9.34
CA MET A 529 -9.94 -9.83 8.80
C MET A 529 -9.18 -9.58 7.50
N PHE A 530 -8.10 -10.31 7.29
CA PHE A 530 -7.15 -10.03 6.23
C PHE A 530 -7.42 -10.92 5.04
N GLY A 531 -7.50 -10.30 3.86
CA GLY A 531 -7.35 -11.03 2.62
C GLY A 531 -5.96 -11.66 2.54
N GLU A 532 -5.78 -12.64 1.66
CA GLU A 532 -4.50 -13.34 1.48
C GLU A 532 -3.34 -12.37 1.21
N MET A 533 -3.60 -11.25 0.52
CA MET A 533 -2.61 -10.22 0.24
C MET A 533 -2.15 -9.47 1.50
N ASP A 534 -3.08 -9.12 2.37
CA ASP A 534 -2.80 -8.36 3.58
C ASP A 534 -2.00 -9.24 4.56
N ARG A 535 -2.33 -10.54 4.61
CA ARG A 535 -1.58 -11.53 5.37
C ARG A 535 -0.12 -11.64 4.94
N VAL A 536 0.12 -11.62 3.62
CA VAL A 536 1.46 -11.68 3.04
C VAL A 536 2.24 -10.40 3.30
N ARG A 537 1.59 -9.22 3.20
CA ARG A 537 2.22 -7.93 3.52
C ARG A 537 2.59 -7.83 4.99
N LEU A 538 1.73 -8.30 5.88
CA LEU A 538 2.04 -8.37 7.30
C LEU A 538 3.23 -9.28 7.56
N ALA A 539 3.24 -10.50 7.01
CA ALA A 539 4.37 -11.42 7.15
C ALA A 539 5.67 -10.80 6.62
N TYR A 540 5.61 -10.09 5.50
CA TYR A 540 6.77 -9.38 4.95
C TYR A 540 7.25 -8.26 5.88
N ALA A 541 6.34 -7.43 6.40
CA ALA A 541 6.68 -6.34 7.31
C ALA A 541 7.31 -6.86 8.61
N ILE A 542 6.72 -7.90 9.22
CA ILE A 542 7.27 -8.60 10.39
C ILE A 542 8.71 -9.01 10.13
N MET A 543 8.95 -9.73 9.03
CA MET A 543 10.29 -10.25 8.77
C MET A 543 11.31 -9.13 8.57
N VAL A 544 10.94 -8.02 7.91
CA VAL A 544 11.85 -6.90 7.69
C VAL A 544 12.18 -6.19 9.01
N ILE A 545 11.16 -5.91 9.83
CA ILE A 545 11.29 -5.18 11.09
C ILE A 545 12.10 -6.01 12.11
N ASN A 546 11.82 -7.32 12.19
CA ASN A 546 12.54 -8.25 13.08
C ASN A 546 13.92 -8.67 12.53
N SER A 547 14.28 -8.23 11.32
CA SER A 547 15.61 -8.46 10.76
C SER A 547 16.57 -7.35 11.15
N LYS A 548 17.85 -7.72 11.21
CA LYS A 548 18.95 -6.75 11.37
C LYS A 548 19.01 -5.76 10.22
N CYS A 549 19.08 -4.48 10.55
CA CYS A 549 19.16 -3.42 9.54
C CYS A 549 20.55 -3.36 8.92
N ILE A 550 20.63 -3.27 7.59
CA ILE A 550 21.88 -2.99 6.86
C ILE A 550 21.91 -1.49 6.57
N HIS A 551 22.52 -0.73 7.47
CA HIS A 551 22.62 0.73 7.33
C HIS A 551 23.87 1.12 6.53
N VAL A 552 23.68 1.85 5.43
CA VAL A 552 24.77 2.38 4.59
C VAL A 552 24.79 3.91 4.72
N ALA A 553 25.66 4.43 5.59
CA ALA A 553 25.84 5.86 5.80
C ALA A 553 26.98 6.40 4.95
N VAL A 554 26.70 7.34 4.06
CA VAL A 554 27.70 8.03 3.26
C VAL A 554 27.98 9.40 3.86
N ILE A 555 29.17 9.59 4.42
CA ILE A 555 29.61 10.87 4.98
C ILE A 555 30.21 11.70 3.85
N ALA A 556 29.45 12.67 3.33
CA ALA A 556 29.85 13.55 2.25
C ALA A 556 28.89 14.73 2.12
N GLY A 557 29.37 15.86 1.60
CA GLY A 557 28.49 16.98 1.27
C GLY A 557 27.40 16.56 0.28
N VAL A 558 26.18 17.09 0.39
CA VAL A 558 25.02 16.67 -0.42
C VAL A 558 25.29 16.74 -1.94
N ASN A 559 26.15 17.65 -2.39
CA ASN A 559 26.48 17.82 -3.81
C ASN A 559 27.82 17.19 -4.23
N ASP A 560 28.48 16.45 -3.34
CA ASP A 560 29.75 15.81 -3.64
C ASP A 560 29.58 14.63 -4.62
N PRO A 561 30.22 14.67 -5.81
CA PRO A 561 30.07 13.59 -6.79
C PRO A 561 30.55 12.22 -6.30
N ALA A 562 31.59 12.17 -5.44
CA ALA A 562 32.09 10.92 -4.89
C ALA A 562 31.07 10.31 -3.90
N GLY A 563 30.56 11.12 -2.98
CA GLY A 563 29.47 10.74 -2.08
C GLY A 563 28.22 10.26 -2.83
N ARG A 564 27.83 10.95 -3.91
CA ARG A 564 26.70 10.50 -4.77
C ARG A 564 26.95 9.16 -5.44
N SER A 565 28.19 8.89 -5.86
CA SER A 565 28.56 7.60 -6.42
C SER A 565 28.49 6.48 -5.37
N LEU A 566 28.94 6.75 -4.13
CA LEU A 566 28.83 5.81 -3.02
C LEU A 566 27.37 5.55 -2.63
N LEU A 567 26.55 6.59 -2.52
CA LEU A 567 25.12 6.47 -2.22
C LEU A 567 24.39 5.61 -3.27
N LYS A 568 24.67 5.84 -4.56
CA LYS A 568 24.12 5.03 -5.65
C LYS A 568 24.52 3.56 -5.53
N THR A 569 25.76 3.27 -5.16
CA THR A 569 26.19 1.89 -4.87
C THR A 569 25.45 1.33 -3.66
N GLY A 570 25.31 2.09 -2.57
CA GLY A 570 24.55 1.68 -1.38
C GLY A 570 23.11 1.29 -1.70
N LEU A 571 22.44 2.07 -2.53
CA LEU A 571 21.04 1.83 -2.93
C LEU A 571 20.86 0.67 -3.91
N LYS A 572 21.91 0.25 -4.64
CA LYS A 572 21.83 -0.78 -5.70
C LYS A 572 21.46 -2.16 -5.17
N GLY A 573 20.56 -2.85 -5.89
CA GLY A 573 20.13 -4.20 -5.56
C GLY A 573 19.03 -4.21 -4.50
N TRP A 574 18.16 -5.22 -4.61
CA TRP A 574 17.05 -5.42 -3.70
C TRP A 574 17.51 -6.10 -2.41
N ASP A 575 17.30 -5.43 -1.29
CA ASP A 575 17.33 -5.99 0.07
C ASP A 575 16.50 -5.04 0.94
N PRO A 576 15.34 -5.46 1.48
CA PRO A 576 14.47 -4.56 2.23
C PRO A 576 15.00 -4.19 3.61
N ARG A 577 16.02 -4.88 4.13
CA ARG A 577 16.71 -4.50 5.37
C ARG A 577 17.67 -3.32 5.16
N LYS A 578 17.95 -2.97 3.90
CA LYS A 578 19.01 -2.05 3.54
C LYS A 578 18.50 -0.62 3.45
N ILE A 579 19.10 0.25 4.25
CA ILE A 579 18.77 1.67 4.32
C ILE A 579 20.05 2.44 4.01
N ALA A 580 20.06 3.22 2.93
CA ALA A 580 21.22 4.03 2.56
C ALA A 580 20.89 5.52 2.60
N GLN A 581 21.77 6.31 3.19
CA GLN A 581 21.62 7.76 3.28
C GLN A 581 22.95 8.50 3.14
N ILE A 582 22.86 9.78 2.80
CA ILE A 582 24.01 10.69 2.77
C ILE A 582 23.89 11.67 3.95
N LEU A 583 24.95 11.73 4.76
CA LEU A 583 25.07 12.61 5.90
C LEU A 583 26.12 13.67 5.57
N ASP A 584 25.69 14.93 5.53
CA ASP A 584 26.52 16.08 5.24
C ASP A 584 27.22 16.54 6.52
N PRO A 585 28.56 16.50 6.60
CA PRO A 585 29.29 16.87 7.81
C PRO A 585 28.97 18.27 8.35
N GLU A 586 28.56 19.22 7.50
CA GLU A 586 28.23 20.58 7.94
C GLU A 586 26.80 20.69 8.51
N ARG A 587 25.89 19.81 8.07
CA ARG A 587 24.47 19.84 8.45
C ARG A 587 24.14 18.83 9.54
N ASP A 588 24.72 17.63 9.44
CA ASP A 588 24.32 16.42 10.16
C ASP A 588 25.35 16.04 11.24
N GLU A 589 26.15 17.00 11.74
CA GLU A 589 27.22 16.76 12.73
C GLU A 589 26.72 15.95 13.95
N GLU A 590 25.59 16.34 14.53
CA GLU A 590 24.99 15.65 15.68
C GLU A 590 24.55 14.22 15.35
N LEU A 591 23.98 13.99 14.17
CA LEU A 591 23.54 12.67 13.74
C LEU A 591 24.72 11.74 13.42
N ILE A 592 25.79 12.29 12.83
CA ILE A 592 27.05 11.59 12.58
C ILE A 592 27.67 11.15 13.90
N GLU A 593 27.75 12.05 14.89
CA GLU A 593 28.27 11.75 16.23
C GLU A 593 27.40 10.70 16.94
N LYS A 594 26.07 10.87 16.94
CA LYS A 594 25.11 9.94 17.57
C LYS A 594 25.23 8.52 17.02
N LYS A 595 25.43 8.38 15.70
CA LYS A 595 25.63 7.09 15.03
C LYS A 595 27.05 6.52 15.19
N GLY A 596 27.95 7.23 15.89
CA GLY A 596 29.33 6.79 16.13
C GLY A 596 30.24 6.88 14.90
N TYR A 597 29.84 7.65 13.90
CA TYR A 597 30.68 7.95 12.74
C TYR A 597 31.61 9.12 13.05
N TYR A 598 32.66 9.27 12.24
CA TYR A 598 33.59 10.39 12.35
C TYR A 598 33.63 11.16 11.03
N PRO A 599 33.61 12.50 11.07
CA PRO A 599 33.74 13.31 9.87
C PRO A 599 35.10 13.07 9.23
N MET A 600 35.13 13.04 7.90
CA MET A 600 36.32 12.78 7.09
C MET A 600 36.43 13.84 6.01
N ASP A 601 37.66 14.22 5.66
CA ASP A 601 37.93 15.20 4.59
C ASP A 601 37.54 14.69 3.19
N THR A 602 37.28 13.39 3.06
CA THR A 602 36.88 12.71 1.82
C THR A 602 35.57 11.97 2.03
N ALA A 603 34.81 11.80 0.94
CA ALA A 603 33.61 10.97 0.99
C ALA A 603 33.93 9.53 1.41
N MET A 604 33.23 9.04 2.42
CA MET A 604 33.37 7.69 2.96
C MET A 604 32.00 7.07 3.16
N ALA A 605 31.89 5.76 2.92
CA ALA A 605 30.69 4.99 3.22
C ALA A 605 30.96 4.01 4.35
N PHE A 606 30.08 4.00 5.34
CA PHE A 606 30.06 3.04 6.44
C PHE A 606 28.92 2.06 6.17
N VAL A 607 29.19 0.76 6.29
CA VAL A 607 28.16 -0.28 6.24
C VAL A 607 28.07 -0.89 7.63
N CYS A 608 26.91 -0.81 8.25
CA CYS A 608 26.67 -1.32 9.60
C CYS A 608 25.50 -2.31 9.58
N ILE A 609 25.64 -3.38 10.36
CA ILE A 609 24.57 -4.31 10.70
C ILE A 609 24.21 -4.02 12.16
N ASP A 610 23.08 -3.36 12.37
CA ASP A 610 22.74 -2.74 13.65
C ASP A 610 23.92 -1.89 14.18
N ASP A 611 24.50 -2.25 15.33
CA ASP A 611 25.60 -1.53 15.98
C ASP A 611 27.01 -1.94 15.48
N MET A 612 27.12 -2.93 14.59
CA MET A 612 28.41 -3.42 14.10
C MET A 612 28.74 -2.88 12.72
N CYS A 613 29.78 -2.06 12.62
CA CYS A 613 30.22 -1.46 11.36
C CYS A 613 31.46 -2.13 10.77
N TYR A 614 31.45 -2.28 9.44
CA TYR A 614 32.60 -2.68 8.64
C TYR A 614 33.55 -1.48 8.45
N PRO A 615 34.84 -1.72 8.10
CA PRO A 615 35.75 -0.64 7.74
C PRO A 615 35.15 0.26 6.64
N PRO A 616 35.30 1.58 6.74
CA PRO A 616 34.65 2.49 5.79
C PRO A 616 35.34 2.45 4.42
N GLU A 617 34.54 2.64 3.37
CA GLU A 617 34.96 2.54 1.97
C GLU A 617 34.86 3.90 1.27
N SER A 618 35.93 4.31 0.58
CA SER A 618 35.96 5.55 -0.21
C SER A 618 35.60 5.33 -1.69
N GLU A 619 35.54 4.08 -2.14
CA GLU A 619 35.33 3.72 -3.54
C GLU A 619 34.07 2.86 -3.74
N SER A 620 33.30 3.17 -4.79
CA SER A 620 32.08 2.42 -5.14
C SER A 620 32.30 0.92 -5.36
N GLU A 621 33.47 0.50 -5.83
CA GLU A 621 33.77 -0.93 -6.02
C GLU A 621 33.99 -1.64 -4.67
N GLY A 622 34.74 -1.02 -3.75
CA GLY A 622 34.97 -1.54 -2.40
C GLY A 622 33.68 -1.65 -1.62
N LEU A 623 32.87 -0.58 -1.60
CA LEU A 623 31.54 -0.58 -0.98
C LEU A 623 30.63 -1.69 -1.52
N GLY A 624 30.65 -1.93 -2.84
CA GLY A 624 29.86 -3.00 -3.46
C GLY A 624 30.26 -4.40 -2.97
N LYS A 625 31.55 -4.63 -2.70
CA LYS A 625 32.05 -5.90 -2.14
C LYS A 625 31.62 -6.07 -0.68
N VAL A 626 31.75 -5.02 0.14
CA VAL A 626 31.32 -5.03 1.55
C VAL A 626 29.81 -5.31 1.65
N ILE A 627 28.98 -4.68 0.81
CA ILE A 627 27.53 -4.94 0.80
C ILE A 627 27.23 -6.40 0.42
N ALA A 628 27.97 -6.97 -0.54
CA ALA A 628 27.80 -8.38 -0.90
C ALA A 628 28.19 -9.32 0.24
N GLU A 629 29.33 -9.07 0.90
CA GLU A 629 29.80 -9.82 2.06
C GLU A 629 28.80 -9.77 3.23
N VAL A 630 28.27 -8.58 3.55
CA VAL A 630 27.23 -8.40 4.57
C VAL A 630 25.98 -9.23 4.27
N ARG A 631 25.56 -9.28 2.99
CA ARG A 631 24.40 -10.08 2.59
C ARG A 631 24.66 -11.57 2.77
N GLU A 632 25.86 -12.05 2.47
CA GLU A 632 26.27 -13.44 2.69
C GLU A 632 26.34 -13.78 4.20
N ASP A 633 26.93 -12.90 5.01
CA ASP A 633 27.04 -13.08 6.48
C ASP A 633 25.68 -13.17 7.17
N LEU A 634 24.70 -12.39 6.70
CA LEU A 634 23.34 -12.41 7.23
C LEU A 634 22.55 -13.65 6.81
N ALA A 635 22.87 -14.26 5.68
CA ALA A 635 22.22 -15.49 5.23
C ALA A 635 22.68 -16.71 6.06
N ILE A 636 23.93 -16.72 6.55
CA ILE A 636 24.51 -17.85 7.30
C ILE A 636 24.00 -17.91 8.75
N LYS A 637 23.77 -16.77 9.40
CA LYS A 637 23.49 -16.69 10.84
C LYS A 637 22.05 -17.02 11.26
N LEU A 638 21.13 -17.21 10.30
CA LEU A 638 19.73 -17.51 10.58
C LEU A 638 19.41 -19.02 10.55
N ASP A 639 20.40 -19.85 10.20
CA ASP A 639 20.34 -21.32 10.24
C ASP A 639 20.90 -21.93 11.55
N GLU A 640 21.53 -21.12 12.41
CA GLU A 640 22.03 -21.48 13.75
C GLU A 640 21.02 -21.09 14.85
#